data_AF-A0A6F8XN10-F1
#
_entry.id   AF-A0A6F8XN10-F1
#
_cell.length_a   1.000
_cell.length_b   1.000
_cell.length_c   1.000
_cell.angle_alpha   90.00
_cell.angle_beta   90.00
_cell.angle_gamma   90.00
#
_symmetry.space_group_name_H-M   'P 1'
#
loop_
_entity.id
_entity.type
_entity.pdbx_description
1 polymer ?
#
loop_
_entity_poly.entity_id
_entity_poly.type
_entity_poly.pdbx_seq_one_letter_code
_entity_poly.pdbx_strand_id
1 'polypeptide(L)'
;MSVHLLRAGVPFVAAEASGSGESMRAHRLVLIAAVVALGIGLVPARAAADRPLDLEMTSATQLGAMMASGRLSSYKLTREYLERIAAVNQRGPALNAVRSLNPDALEEARESDRVRRRSGPRGPLEGLPVLLKDNVDVAGMPSTAGSIVLEHSVPDRDATVVRKLRAAGAVILGKVNLTEFAAYVSNNQQSGNSSLGGQVLNPYDTAADPGGSSSGSGVAAAAGLAALTIGSDSEGSIISPASQNGVVGIRPSTGLWSRHGVVPISDTQDTLGPLTQTVSDAALLLGPLTGVDPADPKTAASAGVAGTDYTKALKADALRGARIGVMGSNNAQYNAARAEVESLGATVVQIPVPNFPTADPILPREFRRDLTNYLTQLPPSAPIKSFDEAYAYLKAHPEEGLKYGDSRMGPSSMFHLEIPSEQAEYEATRDAEIARAKVYLDGLLDQGPGPADDLDAVLQLQLGLISPASFAGYPIVSVPGGYSASTNNPVNVTFVGRRFSEFNLIGYAYAYEQATHNRRPPSEVNPASWRCVPGPRFKPHSCPPFSGSAGPLSDALVPPTLDLQRLTIAEVQRRFAAGTLTSAQLVRAYLDRIRFVNAQGPGINAVRAIDPSATAQAAEADKKRRRGVAGGPLAGIPVLVSDTIDVAGMPTTAGSLALEHNVARHDAQLVQRLRRAGAIILGKANVTELSGMMSTSMPAGYGGLSGQVLNPYDVRSSLNGSNAGAVAAAAAGLAAVTVGVEADATTTGSGGNAGNPASPSIVVPATAGGVVGMRPTYGLIGRTGVLPVARSQETPGPIGRTVPDVATLLTALVGPDPHDDAAAGAQPADYTAALDKTALAGKRIGVIAPTSGVSVQPFANAVALVTSLGATAVPLTAPARPRTPSVVDRELGRDVAGYLASHRGPVRSLADIVAFNNAHAADELKFGQGRLDAAAMIDLSDPATAAGYQADLTAGRAASRAYIDNLLANGGAPVDAILSPTATFAEVGTRAGYPQISVPAGYDPTRRRPVAISFTGTGGDDAKLIAYAYAYERAAQIHQPPSVINPQTWHCVAPIVYVPRTCGP
;
A
#
# COMPACT_ATOMS: atom_id res chain seq x y z
N MET A 1 41.81 44.00 9.60
CA MET A 1 42.98 44.14 8.70
C MET A 1 42.45 43.95 7.28
N SER A 2 41.99 44.99 6.57
CA SER A 2 42.78 45.93 5.71
C SER A 2 43.47 45.14 4.57
N VAL A 3 43.29 45.35 3.26
CA VAL A 3 42.92 46.53 2.43
C VAL A 3 42.70 46.10 0.93
N HIS A 4 41.74 46.75 0.24
CA HIS A 4 41.58 47.16 -1.21
C HIS A 4 41.80 46.20 -2.41
N LEU A 5 41.19 46.31 -3.62
CA LEU A 5 40.54 47.34 -4.50
C LEU A 5 39.43 46.64 -5.37
N LEU A 6 38.20 47.14 -5.66
CA LEU A 6 37.70 48.16 -6.64
C LEU A 6 38.27 48.04 -8.09
N ARG A 7 37.56 48.17 -9.23
CA ARG A 7 36.14 48.25 -9.69
C ARG A 7 36.16 48.41 -11.25
N ALA A 8 35.00 48.18 -11.91
CA ALA A 8 34.56 48.68 -13.24
C ALA A 8 35.10 47.99 -14.52
N GLY A 9 34.36 47.78 -15.63
CA GLY A 9 32.97 48.09 -16.00
C GLY A 9 32.84 48.59 -17.46
N VAL A 10 32.28 47.76 -18.37
CA VAL A 10 31.41 48.04 -19.58
C VAL A 10 31.92 49.05 -20.67
N PRO A 11 31.30 49.27 -21.88
CA PRO A 11 30.46 48.49 -22.83
C PRO A 11 30.86 48.57 -24.35
N PHE A 12 30.14 47.79 -25.18
CA PHE A 12 29.65 47.99 -26.59
C PHE A 12 30.24 49.05 -27.53
N VAL A 13 30.44 48.70 -28.82
CA VAL A 13 29.88 49.36 -30.04
C VAL A 13 29.99 48.40 -31.26
N ALA A 14 28.94 48.36 -32.09
CA ALA A 14 28.88 47.75 -33.42
C ALA A 14 29.07 48.81 -34.53
N ALA A 15 29.66 48.45 -35.68
CA ALA A 15 29.48 49.17 -36.94
C ALA A 15 29.93 48.34 -38.16
N GLU A 16 29.21 48.56 -39.26
CA GLU A 16 29.11 47.79 -40.50
C GLU A 16 30.10 48.18 -41.62
N ALA A 17 30.21 47.24 -42.58
CA ALA A 17 30.27 47.40 -44.05
C ALA A 17 31.42 48.17 -44.75
N SER A 18 32.02 47.53 -45.76
CA SER A 18 31.71 47.75 -47.21
C SER A 18 32.90 47.47 -48.16
N GLY A 19 32.57 47.08 -49.41
CA GLY A 19 33.39 47.21 -50.64
C GLY A 19 34.18 45.97 -51.08
N SER A 20 33.74 45.14 -52.03
CA SER A 20 33.60 45.29 -53.51
C SER A 20 34.92 45.29 -54.30
N GLY A 21 35.01 44.47 -55.37
CA GLY A 21 36.05 44.60 -56.42
C GLY A 21 36.45 43.28 -57.10
N GLU A 22 36.14 43.16 -58.38
CA GLU A 22 36.22 41.96 -59.24
C GLU A 22 37.61 41.58 -59.80
N SER A 23 37.64 40.38 -60.41
CA SER A 23 38.27 40.04 -61.71
C SER A 23 39.58 39.21 -61.74
N MET A 24 39.36 37.90 -61.97
CA MET A 24 39.96 37.01 -62.99
C MET A 24 41.49 36.87 -63.15
N ARG A 25 41.99 35.65 -62.87
CA ARG A 25 42.67 34.71 -63.81
C ARG A 25 43.09 33.45 -63.03
N ALA A 26 42.34 32.36 -63.12
CA ALA A 26 42.51 31.28 -64.10
C ALA A 26 43.70 30.33 -63.80
N HIS A 27 43.31 29.12 -63.38
CA HIS A 27 43.99 27.82 -63.61
C HIS A 27 45.26 27.51 -62.79
N ARG A 28 45.05 27.00 -61.56
CA ARG A 28 45.83 25.91 -60.92
C ARG A 28 45.35 25.69 -59.47
N LEU A 29 44.15 25.13 -59.27
CA LEU A 29 43.70 24.62 -57.97
C LEU A 29 42.38 23.84 -58.14
N VAL A 30 42.45 22.64 -58.73
CA VAL A 30 41.31 21.70 -58.78
C VAL A 30 41.63 20.38 -58.04
N LEU A 31 42.76 20.25 -57.34
CA LEU A 31 43.13 18.98 -56.69
C LEU A 31 43.45 19.01 -55.19
N ILE A 32 43.13 20.09 -54.46
CA ILE A 32 43.34 20.15 -52.99
C ILE A 32 42.09 20.67 -52.23
N ALA A 33 40.91 20.66 -52.86
CA ALA A 33 39.63 20.96 -52.18
C ALA A 33 38.75 19.72 -51.94
N ALA A 34 39.11 18.55 -52.50
CA ALA A 34 38.36 17.31 -52.34
C ALA A 34 38.80 16.44 -51.15
N VAL A 35 39.83 16.85 -50.39
CA VAL A 35 40.36 16.06 -49.24
C VAL A 35 40.15 16.75 -47.88
N VAL A 36 39.71 18.01 -47.83
CA VAL A 36 39.40 18.70 -46.55
C VAL A 36 37.89 18.79 -46.27
N ALA A 37 37.02 18.44 -47.22
CA ALA A 37 35.57 18.29 -47.01
C ALA A 37 35.14 16.87 -46.56
N LEU A 38 36.09 15.92 -46.43
CA LEU A 38 35.85 14.57 -45.91
C LEU A 38 36.42 14.33 -44.50
N GLY A 39 36.90 15.39 -43.82
CA GLY A 39 37.67 15.31 -42.58
C GLY A 39 37.07 16.01 -41.35
N ILE A 40 35.86 16.56 -41.42
CA ILE A 40 35.11 16.92 -40.21
C ILE A 40 34.31 15.68 -39.82
N GLY A 41 35.00 14.84 -39.07
CA GLY A 41 34.54 13.53 -38.65
C GLY A 41 33.17 13.59 -37.98
N LEU A 42 32.34 12.64 -38.40
CA LEU A 42 31.40 11.92 -37.56
C LEU A 42 31.82 11.96 -36.09
N VAL A 43 31.30 12.94 -35.34
CA VAL A 43 31.06 12.71 -33.91
C VAL A 43 30.06 11.57 -33.89
N PRO A 44 30.41 10.39 -33.36
CA PRO A 44 29.46 9.30 -33.36
C PRO A 44 28.26 9.79 -32.55
N ALA A 45 27.05 9.58 -33.06
CA ALA A 45 25.79 9.73 -32.33
C ALA A 45 25.67 8.71 -31.17
N ARG A 46 26.78 8.42 -30.50
CA ARG A 46 26.92 7.49 -29.37
C ARG A 46 26.60 8.15 -28.03
N ALA A 47 26.59 9.48 -27.96
CA ALA A 47 26.29 10.20 -26.72
C ALA A 47 24.79 10.22 -26.33
N ALA A 48 23.88 9.83 -27.23
CA ALA A 48 22.45 9.76 -26.94
C ALA A 48 21.99 8.36 -26.47
N ALA A 49 22.88 7.36 -26.45
CA ALA A 49 22.52 5.96 -26.19
C ALA A 49 22.45 5.58 -24.69
N ASP A 50 22.90 6.46 -23.78
CA ASP A 50 23.04 6.17 -22.35
C ASP A 50 21.94 6.77 -21.45
N ARG A 51 20.91 7.41 -22.01
CA ARG A 51 19.75 7.81 -21.18
C ARG A 51 18.85 6.60 -20.90
N PRO A 52 18.52 6.32 -19.63
CA PRO A 52 17.61 5.23 -19.29
C PRO A 52 16.20 5.44 -19.87
N LEU A 53 15.53 4.35 -20.26
CA LEU A 53 14.18 4.37 -20.82
C LEU A 53 13.12 4.71 -19.76
N ASP A 54 12.11 5.54 -20.08
CA ASP A 54 11.02 5.89 -19.15
C ASP A 54 9.89 4.89 -19.24
N LEU A 55 9.89 3.85 -18.42
CA LEU A 55 8.80 2.89 -18.48
C LEU A 55 7.48 3.45 -17.90
N GLU A 56 7.50 4.56 -17.14
CA GLU A 56 6.28 5.18 -16.60
C GLU A 56 5.63 6.20 -17.54
N MET A 57 6.40 6.72 -18.51
CA MET A 57 5.95 7.81 -19.41
C MET A 57 6.14 7.52 -20.90
N THR A 58 6.94 6.52 -21.29
CA THR A 58 7.14 6.19 -22.71
C THR A 58 5.97 5.34 -23.19
N SER A 59 5.18 5.87 -24.13
CA SER A 59 4.03 5.16 -24.68
C SER A 59 4.45 3.96 -25.53
N ALA A 60 3.57 2.97 -25.66
CA ALA A 60 3.79 1.80 -26.51
C ALA A 60 4.04 2.21 -27.98
N THR A 61 3.39 3.28 -28.44
CA THR A 61 3.63 3.87 -29.77
C THR A 61 5.07 4.40 -29.92
N GLN A 62 5.58 5.11 -28.90
CA GLN A 62 6.97 5.59 -28.88
C GLN A 62 7.97 4.43 -28.84
N LEU A 63 7.70 3.40 -28.03
CA LEU A 63 8.52 2.18 -27.97
C LEU A 63 8.58 1.49 -29.34
N GLY A 64 7.45 1.35 -30.02
CA GLY A 64 7.36 0.83 -31.39
C GLY A 64 8.24 1.64 -32.38
N ALA A 65 8.19 2.97 -32.31
CA ALA A 65 9.03 3.84 -33.14
C ALA A 65 10.53 3.73 -32.82
N MET A 66 10.88 3.57 -31.55
CA MET A 66 12.26 3.32 -31.13
C MET A 66 12.78 1.97 -31.65
N MET A 67 11.93 0.94 -31.67
CA MET A 67 12.28 -0.36 -32.26
C MET A 67 12.37 -0.29 -33.79
N ALA A 68 11.46 0.44 -34.44
CA ALA A 68 11.50 0.63 -35.90
C ALA A 68 12.75 1.38 -36.37
N SER A 69 13.24 2.34 -35.58
CA SER A 69 14.48 3.09 -35.86
C SER A 69 15.76 2.38 -35.40
N GLY A 70 15.67 1.17 -34.82
CA GLY A 70 16.81 0.42 -34.31
C GLY A 70 17.46 0.98 -33.04
N ARG A 71 16.83 1.97 -32.39
CA ARG A 71 17.29 2.57 -31.12
C ARG A 71 17.04 1.66 -29.91
N LEU A 72 16.10 0.73 -30.04
CA LEU A 72 15.68 -0.21 -29.01
C LEU A 72 15.43 -1.57 -29.69
N SER A 73 15.68 -2.67 -28.99
CA SER A 73 15.25 -4.00 -29.45
C SER A 73 14.18 -4.53 -28.50
N SER A 74 13.35 -5.45 -28.99
CA SER A 74 12.34 -6.13 -28.17
C SER A 74 13.00 -6.84 -26.99
N TYR A 75 14.12 -7.54 -27.21
CA TYR A 75 14.88 -8.18 -26.14
C TYR A 75 15.32 -7.20 -25.03
N LYS A 76 15.87 -6.04 -25.41
CA LYS A 76 16.28 -5.02 -24.43
C LYS A 76 15.06 -4.49 -23.68
N LEU A 77 13.97 -4.15 -24.37
CA LEU A 77 12.75 -3.65 -23.76
C LEU A 77 12.15 -4.65 -22.75
N THR A 78 12.00 -5.92 -23.14
CA THR A 78 11.50 -6.98 -22.27
C THR A 78 12.36 -7.15 -21.03
N ARG A 79 13.70 -7.13 -21.18
CA ARG A 79 14.61 -7.21 -20.04
C ARG A 79 14.43 -6.04 -19.07
N GLU A 80 14.29 -4.80 -19.57
CA GLU A 80 14.08 -3.61 -18.72
C GLU A 80 12.75 -3.71 -17.94
N TYR A 81 11.68 -4.23 -18.54
CA TYR A 81 10.42 -4.48 -17.83
C TYR A 81 10.57 -5.58 -16.76
N LEU A 82 11.27 -6.68 -17.05
CA LEU A 82 11.52 -7.74 -16.06
C LEU A 82 12.34 -7.22 -14.87
N GLU A 83 13.38 -6.42 -15.12
CA GLU A 83 14.18 -5.76 -14.08
C GLU A 83 13.33 -4.79 -13.25
N ARG A 84 12.45 -4.01 -13.90
CA ARG A 84 11.52 -3.12 -13.20
C ARG A 84 10.52 -3.89 -12.35
N ILE A 85 9.91 -4.96 -12.87
CA ILE A 85 8.99 -5.82 -12.10
C ILE A 85 9.70 -6.34 -10.85
N ALA A 86 10.93 -6.84 -10.98
CA ALA A 86 11.71 -7.31 -9.84
C ALA A 86 11.98 -6.20 -8.80
N ALA A 87 12.10 -4.94 -9.23
CA ALA A 87 12.40 -3.79 -8.38
C ALA A 87 11.19 -3.21 -7.64
N VAL A 88 9.96 -3.38 -8.14
CA VAL A 88 8.77 -2.67 -7.62
C VAL A 88 7.59 -3.57 -7.27
N ASN A 89 7.52 -4.78 -7.85
CA ASN A 89 6.39 -5.67 -7.64
C ASN A 89 6.45 -6.32 -6.25
N GLN A 90 7.63 -6.77 -5.84
CA GLN A 90 7.87 -7.38 -4.52
C GLN A 90 8.81 -6.56 -3.65
N ARG A 91 9.41 -5.49 -4.21
CA ARG A 91 10.37 -4.60 -3.54
C ARG A 91 9.91 -3.15 -3.66
N GLY A 92 10.57 -2.23 -2.96
CA GLY A 92 10.17 -0.81 -2.96
C GLY A 92 8.73 -0.66 -2.46
N PRO A 93 7.78 -0.16 -3.28
CA PRO A 93 6.36 -0.06 -2.89
C PRO A 93 5.63 -1.41 -2.77
N ALA A 94 6.26 -2.54 -3.18
CA ALA A 94 5.73 -3.90 -3.05
C ALA A 94 4.30 -4.07 -3.61
N LEU A 95 4.10 -3.63 -4.85
CA LEU A 95 2.78 -3.49 -5.47
C LEU A 95 2.00 -4.80 -5.63
N ASN A 96 2.71 -5.93 -5.71
CA ASN A 96 2.17 -7.27 -5.88
C ASN A 96 1.15 -7.40 -7.04
N ALA A 97 1.38 -6.63 -8.10
CA ALA A 97 0.54 -6.55 -9.29
C ALA A 97 0.78 -7.69 -10.28
N VAL A 98 2.02 -8.17 -10.42
CA VAL A 98 2.40 -9.29 -11.31
C VAL A 98 2.46 -10.58 -10.50
N ARG A 99 1.72 -11.61 -10.93
CA ARG A 99 1.62 -12.90 -10.24
C ARG A 99 2.65 -13.91 -10.75
N SER A 100 2.79 -14.01 -12.06
CA SER A 100 3.69 -14.97 -12.71
C SER A 100 4.27 -14.37 -13.99
N LEU A 101 5.53 -14.67 -14.27
CA LEU A 101 6.21 -14.28 -15.50
C LEU A 101 6.21 -15.43 -16.49
N ASN A 102 6.18 -15.09 -17.78
CA ASN A 102 6.38 -16.09 -18.83
C ASN A 102 7.88 -16.43 -18.89
N PRO A 103 8.29 -17.69 -18.63
CA PRO A 103 9.70 -18.07 -18.69
C PRO A 103 10.31 -17.87 -20.10
N ASP A 104 9.48 -17.89 -21.13
CA ASP A 104 9.90 -17.74 -22.53
C ASP A 104 9.88 -16.27 -23.02
N ALA A 105 9.49 -15.30 -22.19
CA ALA A 105 9.31 -13.90 -22.61
C ALA A 105 10.55 -13.31 -23.32
N LEU A 106 11.75 -13.61 -22.81
CA LEU A 106 13.00 -13.15 -23.43
C LEU A 106 13.28 -13.83 -24.77
N GLU A 107 12.89 -15.10 -24.95
CA GLU A 107 13.06 -15.79 -26.23
C GLU A 107 12.02 -15.34 -27.26
N GLU A 108 10.76 -15.14 -26.84
CA GLU A 108 9.73 -14.51 -27.67
C GLU A 108 10.19 -13.13 -28.17
N ALA A 109 10.83 -12.35 -27.30
CA ALA A 109 11.39 -11.05 -27.65
C ALA A 109 12.55 -11.15 -28.65
N ARG A 110 13.43 -12.14 -28.51
CA ARG A 110 14.49 -12.40 -29.51
C ARG A 110 13.92 -12.82 -30.85
N GLU A 111 12.87 -13.64 -30.85
CA GLU A 111 12.21 -14.04 -32.09
C GLU A 111 11.55 -12.86 -32.78
N SER A 112 10.89 -11.98 -32.02
CA SER A 112 10.37 -10.72 -32.54
C SER A 112 11.48 -9.88 -33.22
N ASP A 113 12.64 -9.74 -32.57
CA ASP A 113 13.80 -9.05 -33.14
C ASP A 113 14.31 -9.73 -34.43
N ARG A 114 14.27 -11.08 -34.53
CA ARG A 114 14.63 -11.83 -35.75
C ARG A 114 13.62 -11.60 -36.87
N VAL A 115 12.32 -11.70 -36.60
CA VAL A 115 11.24 -11.43 -37.55
C VAL A 115 11.34 -10.02 -38.10
N ARG A 116 11.49 -9.02 -37.22
CA ARG A 116 11.63 -7.61 -37.59
C ARG A 116 12.79 -7.39 -38.57
N ARG A 117 13.94 -8.04 -38.34
CA ARG A 117 15.11 -7.95 -39.25
C ARG A 117 14.89 -8.67 -40.58
N ARG A 118 14.19 -9.81 -40.58
CA ARG A 118 14.00 -10.65 -41.78
C ARG A 118 12.93 -10.11 -42.72
N SER A 119 11.80 -9.68 -42.17
CA SER A 119 10.57 -9.43 -42.94
C SER A 119 9.83 -8.15 -42.52
N GLY A 120 10.40 -7.33 -41.63
CA GLY A 120 9.69 -6.23 -41.01
C GLY A 120 8.73 -6.68 -39.89
N PRO A 121 8.08 -5.74 -39.20
CA PRO A 121 7.14 -6.06 -38.12
C PRO A 121 5.86 -6.73 -38.66
N ARG A 122 5.32 -7.72 -37.95
CA ARG A 122 4.02 -8.35 -38.28
C ARG A 122 2.85 -7.37 -38.15
N GLY A 123 3.01 -6.37 -37.30
CA GLY A 123 2.03 -5.34 -37.06
C GLY A 123 2.50 -4.34 -36.01
N PRO A 124 1.60 -3.43 -35.59
CA PRO A 124 1.93 -2.39 -34.61
C PRO A 124 2.37 -2.92 -33.24
N LEU A 125 2.00 -4.17 -32.89
CA LEU A 125 2.32 -4.79 -31.61
C LEU A 125 3.64 -5.56 -31.59
N GLU A 126 4.36 -5.63 -32.72
CA GLU A 126 5.59 -6.41 -32.83
C GLU A 126 6.60 -6.03 -31.74
N GLY A 127 6.95 -7.00 -30.89
CA GLY A 127 7.98 -6.87 -29.86
C GLY A 127 7.56 -6.08 -28.61
N LEU A 128 6.29 -5.67 -28.51
CA LEU A 128 5.80 -4.99 -27.30
C LEU A 128 5.45 -6.03 -26.21
N PRO A 129 5.97 -5.87 -24.98
CA PRO A 129 5.63 -6.74 -23.85
C PRO A 129 4.23 -6.46 -23.29
N VAL A 130 3.43 -7.52 -23.12
CA VAL A 130 2.04 -7.46 -22.66
C VAL A 130 1.84 -8.29 -21.40
N LEU A 131 1.22 -7.70 -20.38
CA LEU A 131 0.73 -8.42 -19.21
C LEU A 131 -0.77 -8.69 -19.31
N LEU A 132 -1.17 -9.90 -18.94
CA LEU A 132 -2.55 -10.39 -19.05
C LEU A 132 -3.13 -10.60 -17.65
N LYS A 133 -4.39 -10.24 -17.43
CA LYS A 133 -5.10 -10.66 -16.22
C LYS A 133 -5.05 -12.19 -16.08
N ASP A 134 -4.84 -12.68 -14.87
CA ASP A 134 -4.60 -14.11 -14.61
C ASP A 134 -5.79 -15.04 -14.90
N ASN A 135 -6.96 -14.49 -15.23
CA ASN A 135 -8.08 -15.28 -15.75
C ASN A 135 -8.07 -15.51 -17.27
N VAL A 136 -7.07 -15.02 -18.01
CA VAL A 136 -6.94 -15.25 -19.46
C VAL A 136 -6.05 -16.45 -19.70
N ASP A 137 -6.39 -17.38 -20.60
CA ASP A 137 -5.55 -18.54 -20.91
C ASP A 137 -4.30 -18.22 -21.73
N VAL A 138 -3.16 -18.76 -21.30
CA VAL A 138 -1.91 -18.81 -22.07
C VAL A 138 -1.41 -20.24 -21.97
N ALA A 139 -1.18 -20.89 -23.10
CA ALA A 139 -0.73 -22.27 -23.13
C ALA A 139 0.56 -22.45 -22.31
N GLY A 140 0.57 -23.45 -21.41
CA GLY A 140 1.72 -23.75 -20.57
C GLY A 140 1.91 -22.85 -19.34
N MET A 141 1.05 -21.84 -19.12
CA MET A 141 1.05 -21.01 -17.91
C MET A 141 -0.25 -21.20 -17.12
N PRO A 142 -0.22 -21.30 -15.77
CA PRO A 142 -1.44 -21.45 -15.00
C PRO A 142 -2.41 -20.27 -15.17
N SER A 143 -3.70 -20.58 -15.37
CA SER A 143 -4.82 -19.64 -15.33
C SER A 143 -5.64 -19.92 -14.07
N THR A 144 -5.41 -19.13 -13.02
CA THR A 144 -5.88 -19.49 -11.68
C THR A 144 -7.05 -18.64 -11.19
N ALA A 145 -7.37 -17.56 -11.91
CA ALA A 145 -8.31 -16.53 -11.46
C ALA A 145 -8.01 -16.05 -10.02
N GLY A 146 -6.73 -16.07 -9.63
CA GLY A 146 -6.27 -15.75 -8.28
C GLY A 146 -6.66 -16.76 -7.19
N SER A 147 -7.37 -17.85 -7.52
CA SER A 147 -7.85 -18.81 -6.53
C SER A 147 -6.86 -19.95 -6.30
N ILE A 148 -6.69 -20.32 -5.03
CA ILE A 148 -5.87 -21.46 -4.63
C ILE A 148 -6.35 -22.77 -5.25
N VAL A 149 -7.66 -22.91 -5.47
CA VAL A 149 -8.26 -24.12 -6.04
C VAL A 149 -7.86 -24.38 -7.50
N LEU A 150 -7.39 -23.33 -8.19
CA LEU A 150 -6.93 -23.40 -9.58
C LEU A 150 -5.40 -23.21 -9.72
N GLU A 151 -4.62 -23.30 -8.63
CA GLU A 151 -3.16 -23.06 -8.64
C GLU A 151 -2.43 -23.88 -9.73
N HIS A 152 -2.90 -25.11 -9.99
CA HIS A 152 -2.33 -26.04 -10.97
C HIS A 152 -3.18 -26.18 -12.24
N SER A 153 -4.10 -25.24 -12.50
CA SER A 153 -4.92 -25.20 -13.70
C SER A 153 -4.11 -24.63 -14.88
N VAL A 154 -3.49 -25.52 -15.67
CA VAL A 154 -2.66 -25.14 -16.83
C VAL A 154 -3.38 -25.51 -18.13
N PRO A 155 -3.86 -24.52 -18.92
CA PRO A 155 -4.45 -24.75 -20.23
C PRO A 155 -3.39 -25.24 -21.24
N ASP A 156 -3.80 -26.08 -22.18
CA ASP A 156 -2.97 -26.57 -23.30
C ASP A 156 -3.05 -25.66 -24.54
N ARG A 157 -3.89 -24.61 -24.48
CA ARG A 157 -4.18 -23.70 -25.58
C ARG A 157 -4.23 -22.26 -25.10
N ASP A 158 -3.86 -21.36 -26.01
CA ASP A 158 -4.01 -19.92 -25.82
C ASP A 158 -5.48 -19.51 -25.96
N ALA A 159 -5.91 -18.55 -25.14
CA ALA A 159 -7.14 -17.80 -25.37
C ALA A 159 -7.11 -17.14 -26.76
N THR A 160 -8.28 -16.86 -27.35
CA THR A 160 -8.32 -16.23 -28.68
C THR A 160 -7.58 -14.88 -28.71
N VAL A 161 -7.70 -14.08 -27.65
CA VAL A 161 -6.96 -12.81 -27.51
C VAL A 161 -5.45 -13.02 -27.49
N VAL A 162 -4.95 -14.09 -26.86
CA VAL A 162 -3.51 -14.41 -26.80
C VAL A 162 -3.00 -14.89 -28.15
N ARG A 163 -3.76 -15.73 -28.86
CA ARG A 163 -3.42 -16.12 -30.23
C ARG A 163 -3.27 -14.90 -31.15
N LYS A 164 -4.20 -13.94 -31.06
CA LYS A 164 -4.14 -12.69 -31.84
C LYS A 164 -2.97 -11.80 -31.43
N LEU A 165 -2.64 -11.70 -30.14
CA LEU A 165 -1.43 -11.01 -29.66
C LEU A 165 -0.16 -11.62 -30.26
N ARG A 166 -0.01 -12.95 -30.19
CA ARG A 166 1.14 -13.66 -30.77
C ARG A 166 1.21 -13.49 -32.29
N ALA A 167 0.07 -13.52 -32.98
CA ALA A 167 -0.01 -13.28 -34.42
C ALA A 167 0.41 -11.84 -34.78
N ALA A 168 0.06 -10.85 -33.95
CA ALA A 168 0.50 -9.46 -34.08
C ALA A 168 1.96 -9.22 -33.64
N GLY A 169 2.61 -10.24 -33.09
CA GLY A 169 4.00 -10.23 -32.67
C GLY A 169 4.29 -9.64 -31.30
N ALA A 170 3.26 -9.47 -30.46
CA ALA A 170 3.43 -9.09 -29.07
C ALA A 170 4.19 -10.18 -28.28
N VAL A 171 4.95 -9.75 -27.27
CA VAL A 171 5.65 -10.63 -26.33
C VAL A 171 4.75 -10.81 -25.11
N ILE A 172 4.40 -12.05 -24.77
CA ILE A 172 3.62 -12.31 -23.55
C ILE A 172 4.59 -12.24 -22.38
N LEU A 173 4.48 -11.19 -21.56
CA LEU A 173 5.39 -10.96 -20.45
C LEU A 173 5.05 -11.81 -19.23
N GLY A 174 3.77 -12.05 -18.98
CA GLY A 174 3.29 -12.75 -17.80
C GLY A 174 1.82 -12.51 -17.49
N LYS A 175 1.43 -12.87 -16.26
CA LYS A 175 0.10 -12.67 -15.70
C LYS A 175 0.11 -11.67 -14.54
N VAL A 176 -0.91 -10.84 -14.46
CA VAL A 176 -1.16 -9.95 -13.31
C VAL A 176 -2.19 -10.54 -12.37
N ASN A 177 -2.02 -10.27 -11.08
CA ASN A 177 -2.93 -10.65 -10.01
C ASN A 177 -4.27 -9.90 -10.15
N LEU A 178 -5.32 -10.41 -9.51
CA LEU A 178 -6.68 -9.90 -9.58
C LEU A 178 -7.40 -10.04 -8.23
N THR A 179 -8.61 -9.48 -8.14
CA THR A 179 -9.57 -9.94 -7.13
C THR A 179 -10.06 -11.33 -7.51
N GLU A 180 -9.99 -12.30 -6.59
CA GLU A 180 -10.30 -13.72 -6.85
C GLU A 180 -11.62 -13.95 -7.58
N PHE A 181 -11.61 -14.85 -8.58
CA PHE A 181 -12.75 -15.10 -9.47
C PHE A 181 -13.39 -13.81 -9.99
N ALA A 182 -12.55 -12.84 -10.35
CA ALA A 182 -12.94 -11.51 -10.79
C ALA A 182 -13.90 -10.76 -9.82
N ALA A 183 -13.67 -10.92 -8.50
CA ALA A 183 -14.48 -10.39 -7.39
C ALA A 183 -15.83 -11.09 -7.16
N TYR A 184 -15.95 -12.36 -7.58
CA TYR A 184 -17.19 -13.11 -7.45
C TYR A 184 -17.17 -14.21 -6.36
N VAL A 185 -16.29 -14.07 -5.35
CA VAL A 185 -16.30 -14.93 -4.14
C VAL A 185 -17.21 -14.35 -3.05
N SER A 186 -17.02 -13.08 -2.68
CA SER A 186 -17.74 -12.41 -1.58
C SER A 186 -17.93 -10.92 -1.81
N ASN A 187 -19.05 -10.37 -1.32
CA ASN A 187 -19.32 -8.92 -1.32
C ASN A 187 -18.37 -8.15 -0.38
N ASN A 188 -17.76 -8.84 0.59
CA ASN A 188 -16.83 -8.24 1.55
C ASN A 188 -15.37 -8.26 1.06
N GLN A 189 -15.12 -8.82 -0.13
CA GLN A 189 -13.79 -8.96 -0.68
C GLN A 189 -13.20 -7.61 -1.07
N GLN A 190 -11.94 -7.42 -0.69
CA GLN A 190 -11.19 -6.22 -1.04
C GLN A 190 -10.68 -6.33 -2.48
N SER A 191 -10.77 -5.24 -3.26
CA SER A 191 -10.21 -5.18 -4.61
C SER A 191 -8.73 -5.55 -4.60
N GLY A 192 -8.30 -6.36 -5.55
CA GLY A 192 -6.93 -6.86 -5.68
C GLY A 192 -6.54 -7.98 -4.72
N ASN A 193 -7.47 -8.49 -3.90
CA ASN A 193 -7.18 -9.61 -3.01
C ASN A 193 -7.52 -10.96 -3.64
N SER A 194 -6.60 -11.91 -3.57
CA SER A 194 -6.85 -13.30 -3.94
C SER A 194 -6.19 -14.30 -3.00
N SER A 195 -6.80 -15.48 -2.83
CA SER A 195 -6.28 -16.55 -1.96
C SER A 195 -4.91 -17.08 -2.41
N LEU A 196 -4.61 -17.06 -3.72
CA LEU A 196 -3.31 -17.49 -4.24
C LEU A 196 -2.28 -16.36 -4.31
N GLY A 197 -2.68 -15.18 -4.80
CA GLY A 197 -1.77 -14.08 -5.11
C GLY A 197 -1.62 -13.03 -4.01
N GLY A 198 -2.43 -13.08 -2.95
CA GLY A 198 -2.45 -12.05 -1.92
C GLY A 198 -3.04 -10.73 -2.41
N GLN A 199 -2.62 -9.61 -1.82
CA GLN A 199 -3.19 -8.28 -2.06
C GLN A 199 -2.36 -7.46 -3.04
N VAL A 200 -2.97 -6.95 -4.11
CA VAL A 200 -2.42 -5.89 -4.97
C VAL A 200 -2.51 -4.53 -4.25
N LEU A 201 -1.46 -3.70 -4.30
CA LEU A 201 -1.43 -2.36 -3.71
C LEU A 201 -1.44 -1.26 -4.77
N ASN A 202 -2.11 -0.15 -4.48
CA ASN A 202 -2.18 0.99 -5.38
C ASN A 202 -0.81 1.74 -5.41
N PRO A 203 -0.29 2.11 -6.60
CA PRO A 203 1.05 2.66 -6.76
C PRO A 203 1.20 4.12 -6.31
N TYR A 204 0.10 4.88 -6.25
CA TYR A 204 0.09 6.26 -5.74
C TYR A 204 0.00 6.28 -4.22
N ASP A 205 -0.74 5.34 -3.65
CA ASP A 205 -0.94 5.21 -2.21
C ASP A 205 -1.25 3.76 -1.86
N THR A 206 -0.33 3.06 -1.21
CA THR A 206 -0.50 1.64 -0.87
C THR A 206 -1.65 1.39 0.11
N ALA A 207 -2.17 2.43 0.78
CA ALA A 207 -3.36 2.35 1.61
C ALA A 207 -4.68 2.52 0.82
N ALA A 208 -4.63 3.03 -0.42
CA ALA A 208 -5.79 3.25 -1.27
C ALA A 208 -6.29 1.95 -1.94
N ASP A 209 -7.55 1.97 -2.36
CA ASP A 209 -8.13 0.87 -3.13
C ASP A 209 -7.50 0.83 -4.54
N PRO A 210 -6.98 -0.33 -5.02
CA PRO A 210 -6.43 -0.45 -6.36
C PRO A 210 -7.53 -0.60 -7.44
N GLY A 211 -8.80 -0.75 -7.07
CA GLY A 211 -9.97 -0.73 -7.94
C GLY A 211 -10.30 -2.05 -8.63
N GLY A 212 -11.60 -2.40 -8.62
CA GLY A 212 -12.23 -3.50 -9.36
C GLY A 212 -11.52 -4.86 -9.25
N SER A 213 -11.79 -5.76 -10.20
CA SER A 213 -11.09 -7.05 -10.23
C SER A 213 -9.85 -7.09 -11.10
N SER A 214 -9.70 -6.22 -12.09
CA SER A 214 -8.44 -6.13 -12.87
C SER A 214 -7.41 -5.22 -12.20
N SER A 215 -7.34 -5.24 -10.86
CA SER A 215 -6.45 -4.38 -10.06
C SER A 215 -4.99 -4.52 -10.48
N GLY A 216 -4.49 -5.75 -10.69
CA GLY A 216 -3.11 -5.96 -11.12
C GLY A 216 -2.81 -5.34 -12.50
N SER A 217 -3.75 -5.38 -13.45
CA SER A 217 -3.60 -4.73 -14.76
C SER A 217 -3.52 -3.21 -14.61
N GLY A 218 -4.42 -2.59 -13.84
CA GLY A 218 -4.43 -1.15 -13.60
C GLY A 218 -3.16 -0.65 -12.89
N VAL A 219 -2.73 -1.37 -11.85
CA VAL A 219 -1.49 -1.07 -11.13
C VAL A 219 -0.26 -1.28 -12.01
N ALA A 220 -0.20 -2.36 -12.78
CA ALA A 220 0.91 -2.64 -13.68
C ALA A 220 1.04 -1.57 -14.78
N ALA A 221 -0.07 -1.10 -15.35
CA ALA A 221 -0.06 0.00 -16.30
C ALA A 221 0.43 1.31 -15.66
N ALA A 222 -0.11 1.67 -14.48
CA ALA A 222 0.23 2.90 -13.79
C ALA A 222 1.72 2.96 -13.41
N ALA A 223 2.25 1.86 -12.88
CA ALA A 223 3.63 1.69 -12.47
C ALA A 223 4.61 1.39 -13.62
N GLY A 224 4.14 1.26 -14.87
CA GLY A 224 4.99 0.98 -16.03
C GLY A 224 5.65 -0.40 -15.99
N LEU A 225 4.91 -1.44 -15.59
CA LEU A 225 5.42 -2.81 -15.48
C LEU A 225 5.34 -3.61 -16.79
N ALA A 226 4.63 -3.09 -17.79
CA ALA A 226 4.60 -3.58 -19.15
C ALA A 226 4.32 -2.43 -20.11
N ALA A 227 4.51 -2.66 -21.42
CA ALA A 227 4.11 -1.68 -22.43
C ALA A 227 2.59 -1.59 -22.54
N LEU A 228 1.90 -2.73 -22.38
CA LEU A 228 0.46 -2.85 -22.46
C LEU A 228 -0.06 -3.84 -21.42
N THR A 229 -1.28 -3.62 -20.92
CA THR A 229 -1.96 -4.59 -20.06
C THR A 229 -3.39 -4.84 -20.51
N ILE A 230 -3.88 -6.05 -20.24
CA ILE A 230 -5.26 -6.46 -20.55
C ILE A 230 -5.98 -6.80 -19.24
N GLY A 231 -7.21 -6.31 -19.11
CA GLY A 231 -8.15 -6.68 -18.06
C GLY A 231 -9.38 -7.40 -18.61
N SER A 232 -10.29 -7.78 -17.70
CA SER A 232 -11.63 -8.24 -18.04
C SER A 232 -12.68 -7.48 -17.23
N ASP A 233 -13.87 -7.34 -17.79
CA ASP A 233 -14.96 -6.53 -17.23
C ASP A 233 -16.32 -7.23 -17.37
N SER A 234 -16.96 -7.50 -16.24
CA SER A 234 -18.37 -7.91 -16.15
C SER A 234 -19.21 -6.72 -15.69
N GLU A 235 -18.78 -6.05 -14.62
CA GLU A 235 -19.44 -4.88 -14.04
C GLU A 235 -18.42 -3.90 -13.43
N GLY A 236 -17.60 -3.29 -14.29
CA GLY A 236 -16.65 -2.23 -13.96
C GLY A 236 -15.24 -2.68 -13.65
N SER A 237 -14.90 -3.93 -13.93
CA SER A 237 -13.58 -4.49 -13.63
C SER A 237 -12.44 -3.99 -14.51
N ILE A 238 -12.69 -3.17 -15.53
CA ILE A 238 -11.70 -2.34 -16.25
C ILE A 238 -11.82 -0.88 -15.81
N ILE A 239 -13.05 -0.35 -15.71
CA ILE A 239 -13.26 1.08 -15.45
C ILE A 239 -12.87 1.49 -14.02
N SER A 240 -13.16 0.66 -13.03
CA SER A 240 -12.79 0.89 -11.63
C SER A 240 -11.26 0.94 -11.41
N PRO A 241 -10.46 -0.06 -11.83
CA PRO A 241 -9.00 0.03 -11.73
C PRO A 241 -8.42 1.15 -12.59
N ALA A 242 -9.01 1.49 -13.74
CA ALA A 242 -8.57 2.64 -14.52
C ALA A 242 -8.64 3.95 -13.71
N SER A 243 -9.78 4.17 -13.05
CA SER A 243 -10.03 5.36 -12.23
C SER A 243 -9.12 5.45 -11.02
N GLN A 244 -8.97 4.34 -10.28
CA GLN A 244 -8.19 4.34 -9.04
C GLN A 244 -6.67 4.42 -9.27
N ASN A 245 -6.19 4.14 -10.48
CA ASN A 245 -4.76 4.15 -10.81
C ASN A 245 -4.39 5.23 -11.85
N GLY A 246 -5.32 6.13 -12.21
CA GLY A 246 -5.03 7.22 -13.15
C GLY A 246 -4.51 6.71 -14.50
N VAL A 247 -5.10 5.63 -15.02
CA VAL A 247 -4.76 5.03 -16.31
C VAL A 247 -5.98 4.98 -17.22
N VAL A 248 -5.77 4.76 -18.50
CA VAL A 248 -6.84 4.62 -19.49
C VAL A 248 -7.38 3.21 -19.46
N GLY A 249 -8.71 3.08 -19.42
CA GLY A 249 -9.39 1.79 -19.49
C GLY A 249 -10.49 1.83 -20.53
N ILE A 250 -10.54 0.86 -21.44
CA ILE A 250 -11.65 0.69 -22.38
C ILE A 250 -12.37 -0.59 -22.01
N ARG A 251 -13.62 -0.46 -21.57
CA ARG A 251 -14.59 -1.57 -21.59
C ARG A 251 -15.23 -1.56 -22.98
N PRO A 252 -14.87 -2.45 -23.92
CA PRO A 252 -15.49 -2.43 -25.23
C PRO A 252 -16.89 -3.04 -25.18
N SER A 253 -17.65 -2.81 -26.23
CA SER A 253 -18.93 -3.46 -26.47
C SER A 253 -18.80 -4.97 -26.31
N THR A 254 -19.75 -5.58 -25.61
CA THR A 254 -19.75 -7.03 -25.40
C THR A 254 -19.78 -7.73 -26.77
N GLY A 255 -18.81 -8.63 -26.99
CA GLY A 255 -18.58 -9.33 -28.26
C GLY A 255 -17.59 -8.64 -29.21
N LEU A 256 -16.99 -7.50 -28.89
CA LEU A 256 -15.95 -6.91 -29.75
C LEU A 256 -14.64 -7.72 -29.71
N TRP A 257 -14.27 -8.18 -28.52
CA TRP A 257 -13.19 -9.16 -28.30
C TRP A 257 -13.81 -10.51 -27.92
N SER A 258 -13.19 -11.60 -28.39
CA SER A 258 -13.57 -12.95 -28.00
C SER A 258 -13.24 -13.22 -26.53
N ARG A 259 -14.16 -13.91 -25.86
CA ARG A 259 -14.06 -14.34 -24.46
C ARG A 259 -13.63 -15.81 -24.33
N HIS A 260 -13.38 -16.48 -25.46
CA HIS A 260 -12.94 -17.87 -25.47
C HIS A 260 -11.55 -18.03 -24.83
N GLY A 261 -11.44 -18.98 -23.89
CA GLY A 261 -10.24 -19.21 -23.08
C GLY A 261 -10.06 -18.19 -21.95
N VAL A 262 -11.15 -17.74 -21.33
CA VAL A 262 -11.12 -16.80 -20.20
C VAL A 262 -11.99 -17.37 -19.08
N VAL A 263 -11.48 -17.47 -17.86
CA VAL A 263 -12.25 -17.90 -16.69
C VAL A 263 -13.40 -16.87 -16.48
N PRO A 264 -14.67 -17.30 -16.62
CA PRO A 264 -15.79 -16.38 -16.75
C PRO A 264 -16.39 -15.99 -15.39
N ILE A 265 -17.14 -14.89 -15.38
CA ILE A 265 -18.25 -14.68 -14.44
C ILE A 265 -19.58 -14.90 -15.15
N SER A 266 -19.74 -14.35 -16.35
CA SER A 266 -21.04 -14.21 -17.00
C SER A 266 -20.90 -14.15 -18.53
N ASP A 267 -21.54 -15.09 -19.22
CA ASP A 267 -21.70 -15.02 -20.66
C ASP A 267 -22.47 -13.75 -21.07
N THR A 268 -23.39 -13.25 -20.25
CA THR A 268 -24.16 -12.06 -20.61
C THR A 268 -23.30 -10.79 -20.65
N GLN A 269 -22.50 -10.55 -19.63
CA GLN A 269 -21.86 -9.25 -19.37
C GLN A 269 -20.35 -9.22 -19.63
N ASP A 270 -19.65 -10.37 -19.62
CA ASP A 270 -18.20 -10.39 -19.70
C ASP A 270 -17.66 -9.79 -21.00
N THR A 271 -16.58 -9.03 -20.88
CA THR A 271 -15.76 -8.55 -21.99
C THR A 271 -14.30 -8.46 -21.55
N LEU A 272 -13.39 -8.32 -22.51
CA LEU A 272 -11.97 -8.05 -22.27
C LEU A 272 -11.61 -6.71 -22.90
N GLY A 273 -10.61 -6.03 -22.36
CA GLY A 273 -10.22 -4.73 -22.89
C GLY A 273 -8.88 -4.22 -22.36
N PRO A 274 -8.35 -3.16 -22.99
CA PRO A 274 -7.07 -2.58 -22.63
C PRO A 274 -7.15 -1.77 -21.33
N LEU A 275 -6.08 -1.88 -20.53
CA LEU A 275 -5.73 -0.99 -19.42
C LEU A 275 -4.31 -0.48 -19.67
N THR A 276 -4.16 0.81 -20.00
CA THR A 276 -2.91 1.35 -20.56
C THR A 276 -2.63 2.76 -20.05
N GLN A 277 -1.40 3.25 -20.22
CA GLN A 277 -1.00 4.57 -19.73
C GLN A 277 -1.65 5.72 -20.52
N THR A 278 -1.95 5.51 -21.80
CA THR A 278 -2.44 6.55 -22.71
C THR A 278 -3.59 6.07 -23.59
N VAL A 279 -4.42 6.99 -24.09
CA VAL A 279 -5.51 6.65 -25.03
C VAL A 279 -4.94 6.09 -26.34
N SER A 280 -3.77 6.58 -26.75
CA SER A 280 -3.07 6.08 -27.94
C SER A 280 -2.70 4.59 -27.82
N ASP A 281 -2.21 4.18 -26.65
CA ASP A 281 -1.82 2.79 -26.40
C ASP A 281 -3.05 1.87 -26.31
N ALA A 282 -4.14 2.35 -25.72
CA ALA A 282 -5.42 1.64 -25.70
C ALA A 282 -5.95 1.40 -27.12
N ALA A 283 -5.90 2.43 -27.98
CA ALA A 283 -6.32 2.33 -29.39
C ALA A 283 -5.44 1.38 -30.20
N LEU A 284 -4.12 1.43 -29.99
CA LEU A 284 -3.12 0.54 -30.61
C LEU A 284 -3.41 -0.93 -30.30
N LEU A 285 -3.81 -1.23 -29.07
CA LEU A 285 -4.10 -2.59 -28.60
C LEU A 285 -5.49 -3.06 -29.01
N LEU A 286 -6.50 -2.18 -29.05
CA LEU A 286 -7.90 -2.57 -29.27
C LEU A 286 -8.12 -3.25 -30.63
N GLY A 287 -7.68 -2.62 -31.71
CA GLY A 287 -7.96 -3.02 -33.09
C GLY A 287 -7.49 -4.43 -33.45
N PRO A 288 -6.19 -4.78 -33.25
CA PRO A 288 -5.63 -6.07 -33.64
C PRO A 288 -6.31 -7.30 -33.01
N LEU A 289 -7.02 -7.13 -31.90
CA LEU A 289 -7.66 -8.25 -31.19
C LEU A 289 -9.16 -8.39 -31.53
N THR A 290 -9.73 -7.47 -32.30
CA THR A 290 -11.12 -7.54 -32.78
C THR A 290 -11.33 -8.61 -33.85
N GLY A 291 -12.56 -9.10 -34.01
CA GLY A 291 -12.97 -9.97 -35.11
C GLY A 291 -13.76 -11.19 -34.65
N VAL A 292 -14.55 -11.74 -35.59
CA VAL A 292 -15.45 -12.88 -35.35
C VAL A 292 -14.65 -14.12 -34.99
N ASP A 293 -15.05 -14.77 -33.91
CA ASP A 293 -14.52 -16.03 -33.39
C ASP A 293 -15.67 -17.05 -33.31
N PRO A 294 -15.62 -18.14 -34.10
CA PRO A 294 -16.63 -19.21 -34.01
C PRO A 294 -16.75 -19.85 -32.63
N ALA A 295 -15.70 -19.79 -31.80
CA ALA A 295 -15.72 -20.30 -30.43
C ALA A 295 -16.38 -19.33 -29.42
N ASP A 296 -16.71 -18.10 -29.84
CA ASP A 296 -17.48 -17.13 -29.08
C ASP A 296 -18.57 -16.50 -29.97
N PRO A 297 -19.79 -17.05 -30.00
CA PRO A 297 -20.88 -16.58 -30.85
C PRO A 297 -21.25 -15.10 -30.68
N LYS A 298 -20.96 -14.48 -29.53
CA LYS A 298 -21.24 -13.05 -29.33
C LYS A 298 -20.42 -12.15 -30.24
N THR A 299 -19.29 -12.64 -30.73
CA THR A 299 -18.44 -11.91 -31.66
C THR A 299 -19.06 -11.74 -33.04
N ALA A 300 -20.05 -12.54 -33.42
CA ALA A 300 -20.76 -12.40 -34.70
C ALA A 300 -21.36 -11.00 -34.86
N ALA A 301 -21.85 -10.40 -33.77
CA ALA A 301 -22.42 -9.06 -33.78
C ALA A 301 -21.37 -7.97 -34.11
N SER A 302 -20.08 -8.24 -33.94
CA SER A 302 -18.99 -7.30 -34.26
C SER A 302 -18.55 -7.33 -35.72
N ALA A 303 -19.14 -8.19 -36.57
CA ALA A 303 -18.68 -8.40 -37.95
C ALA A 303 -18.55 -7.10 -38.77
N GLY A 304 -19.45 -6.13 -38.56
CA GLY A 304 -19.42 -4.84 -39.26
C GLY A 304 -18.31 -3.87 -38.80
N VAL A 305 -17.72 -4.10 -37.63
CA VAL A 305 -16.66 -3.26 -37.04
C VAL A 305 -15.36 -4.04 -36.76
N ALA A 306 -15.31 -5.30 -37.15
CA ALA A 306 -14.13 -6.16 -37.03
C ALA A 306 -12.95 -5.59 -37.84
N GLY A 307 -11.76 -5.58 -37.25
CA GLY A 307 -10.55 -5.06 -37.88
C GLY A 307 -10.47 -3.53 -37.95
N THR A 308 -11.35 -2.81 -37.25
CA THR A 308 -11.29 -1.34 -37.16
C THR A 308 -9.93 -0.88 -36.62
N ASP A 309 -9.28 0.01 -37.36
CA ASP A 309 -8.07 0.69 -36.92
C ASP A 309 -8.43 1.90 -36.06
N TYR A 310 -8.53 1.66 -34.75
CA TYR A 310 -8.87 2.68 -33.77
C TYR A 310 -7.82 3.79 -33.63
N THR A 311 -6.58 3.59 -34.11
CA THR A 311 -5.57 4.65 -34.06
C THR A 311 -5.93 5.84 -34.96
N LYS A 312 -6.81 5.64 -35.96
CA LYS A 312 -7.36 6.71 -36.81
C LYS A 312 -8.32 7.65 -36.07
N ALA A 313 -8.79 7.27 -34.89
CA ALA A 313 -9.62 8.12 -34.04
C ALA A 313 -8.80 9.17 -33.27
N LEU A 314 -7.48 9.02 -33.19
CA LEU A 314 -6.58 9.85 -32.38
C LEU A 314 -6.41 11.25 -33.00
N LYS A 315 -7.44 12.09 -32.86
CA LYS A 315 -7.49 13.46 -33.36
C LYS A 315 -7.71 14.43 -32.20
N ALA A 316 -6.83 15.43 -32.09
CA ALA A 316 -6.90 16.41 -31.01
C ALA A 316 -8.17 17.30 -31.07
N ASP A 317 -8.82 17.38 -32.23
CA ASP A 317 -10.05 18.13 -32.46
C ASP A 317 -11.32 17.25 -32.48
N ALA A 318 -11.24 15.98 -32.06
CA ALA A 318 -12.36 15.04 -32.12
C ALA A 318 -13.61 15.49 -31.35
N LEU A 319 -13.46 16.33 -30.31
CA LEU A 319 -14.59 16.88 -29.54
C LEU A 319 -15.31 18.04 -30.25
N ARG A 320 -14.74 18.60 -31.33
CA ARG A 320 -15.36 19.73 -32.03
C ARG A 320 -16.67 19.31 -32.67
N GLY A 321 -17.76 19.94 -32.23
CA GLY A 321 -19.12 19.65 -32.71
C GLY A 321 -19.75 18.40 -32.08
N ALA A 322 -19.05 17.68 -31.21
CA ALA A 322 -19.61 16.57 -30.46
C ALA A 322 -20.65 17.08 -29.45
N ARG A 323 -21.72 16.33 -29.23
CA ARG A 323 -22.77 16.63 -28.25
C ARG A 323 -22.61 15.70 -27.06
N ILE A 324 -22.22 16.25 -25.91
CA ILE A 324 -21.83 15.47 -24.73
C ILE A 324 -22.82 15.71 -23.58
N GLY A 325 -23.47 14.66 -23.14
CA GLY A 325 -24.35 14.68 -21.96
C GLY A 325 -23.53 14.79 -20.67
N VAL A 326 -23.95 15.65 -19.75
CA VAL A 326 -23.32 15.83 -18.43
C VAL A 326 -24.34 15.83 -17.31
N MET A 327 -23.91 15.35 -16.15
CA MET A 327 -24.71 15.23 -14.94
C MET A 327 -24.29 16.30 -13.93
N GLY A 328 -25.21 16.71 -13.04
CA GLY A 328 -24.87 17.70 -12.01
C GLY A 328 -23.90 17.11 -10.97
N SER A 329 -22.83 17.82 -10.62
CA SER A 329 -21.87 17.39 -9.59
C SER A 329 -21.20 18.57 -8.88
N ASN A 330 -20.89 18.41 -7.60
CA ASN A 330 -20.07 19.35 -6.83
C ASN A 330 -18.57 18.97 -6.85
N ASN A 331 -18.19 17.90 -7.55
CA ASN A 331 -16.81 17.46 -7.63
C ASN A 331 -15.98 18.37 -8.53
N ALA A 332 -14.85 18.86 -8.03
CA ALA A 332 -14.00 19.82 -8.72
C ALA A 332 -13.39 19.24 -10.01
N GLN A 333 -12.92 17.99 -9.98
CA GLN A 333 -12.28 17.33 -11.12
C GLN A 333 -13.29 17.06 -12.24
N TYR A 334 -14.52 16.65 -11.90
CA TYR A 334 -15.58 16.51 -12.89
C TYR A 334 -15.95 17.84 -13.53
N ASN A 335 -16.12 18.89 -12.72
CA ASN A 335 -16.49 20.21 -13.22
C ASN A 335 -15.39 20.81 -14.11
N ALA A 336 -14.12 20.58 -13.77
CA ALA A 336 -12.99 20.92 -14.62
C ALA A 336 -13.02 20.14 -15.94
N ALA A 337 -13.27 18.83 -15.89
CA ALA A 337 -13.35 18.00 -17.09
C ALA A 337 -14.49 18.42 -18.02
N ARG A 338 -15.66 18.75 -17.47
CA ARG A 338 -16.79 19.30 -18.23
C ARG A 338 -16.42 20.61 -18.92
N ALA A 339 -15.80 21.54 -18.19
CA ALA A 339 -15.40 22.83 -18.74
C ALA A 339 -14.35 22.66 -19.85
N GLU A 340 -13.43 21.71 -19.68
CA GLU A 340 -12.43 21.39 -20.71
C GLU A 340 -13.09 20.83 -21.98
N VAL A 341 -13.99 19.85 -21.83
CA VAL A 341 -14.74 19.27 -22.96
C VAL A 341 -15.51 20.34 -23.73
N GLU A 342 -16.16 21.28 -23.03
CA GLU A 342 -16.84 22.43 -23.65
C GLU A 342 -15.84 23.35 -24.38
N SER A 343 -14.69 23.64 -23.77
CA SER A 343 -13.65 24.49 -24.36
C SER A 343 -13.04 23.91 -25.65
N LEU A 344 -13.04 22.58 -25.80
CA LEU A 344 -12.59 21.86 -26.99
C LEU A 344 -13.62 21.87 -28.13
N GLY A 345 -14.76 22.54 -27.92
CA GLY A 345 -15.79 22.76 -28.94
C GLY A 345 -16.91 21.74 -28.92
N ALA A 346 -17.05 20.96 -27.86
CA ALA A 346 -18.22 20.11 -27.66
C ALA A 346 -19.42 20.93 -27.15
N THR A 347 -20.61 20.61 -27.63
CA THR A 347 -21.86 21.09 -27.04
C THR A 347 -22.17 20.27 -25.80
N VAL A 348 -22.08 20.88 -24.62
CA VAL A 348 -22.39 20.21 -23.36
C VAL A 348 -23.88 20.32 -23.05
N VAL A 349 -24.54 19.18 -22.87
CA VAL A 349 -25.99 19.09 -22.62
C VAL A 349 -26.23 18.53 -21.22
N GLN A 350 -26.90 19.30 -20.37
CA GLN A 350 -27.27 18.83 -19.03
C GLN A 350 -28.37 17.77 -19.14
N ILE A 351 -28.12 16.57 -18.58
CA ILE A 351 -29.10 15.48 -18.53
C ILE A 351 -29.52 15.16 -17.10
N PRO A 352 -30.78 14.73 -16.86
CA PRO A 352 -31.19 14.15 -15.59
C PRO A 352 -30.55 12.78 -15.41
N VAL A 353 -30.34 12.36 -14.15
CA VAL A 353 -29.85 11.01 -13.83
C VAL A 353 -30.98 10.22 -13.17
N PRO A 354 -31.75 9.42 -13.93
CA PRO A 354 -32.73 8.53 -13.33
C PRO A 354 -31.99 7.41 -12.59
N ASN A 355 -32.55 6.98 -11.46
CA ASN A 355 -32.01 5.86 -10.70
C ASN A 355 -32.16 4.56 -11.51
N PHE A 356 -31.06 3.87 -11.82
CA PHE A 356 -31.10 2.51 -12.36
C PHE A 356 -31.02 1.52 -11.18
N PRO A 357 -32.10 0.79 -10.85
CA PRO A 357 -32.07 -0.16 -9.73
C PRO A 357 -31.00 -1.24 -9.97
N THR A 358 -30.19 -1.47 -8.94
CA THR A 358 -28.91 -2.21 -8.98
C THR A 358 -29.03 -3.68 -8.57
N ALA A 359 -30.23 -4.25 -8.53
CA ALA A 359 -30.35 -5.69 -8.32
C ALA A 359 -29.85 -6.40 -9.59
N ASP A 360 -28.79 -7.21 -9.48
CA ASP A 360 -28.29 -8.03 -10.57
C ASP A 360 -28.80 -9.48 -10.42
N PRO A 361 -29.87 -9.86 -11.13
CA PRO A 361 -30.39 -11.22 -11.10
C PRO A 361 -29.67 -12.18 -12.04
N ILE A 362 -28.71 -11.71 -12.85
CA ILE A 362 -28.05 -12.47 -13.93
C ILE A 362 -26.80 -13.17 -13.41
N LEU A 363 -25.85 -12.42 -12.86
CA LEU A 363 -24.54 -12.95 -12.45
C LEU A 363 -24.62 -14.18 -11.53
N PRO A 364 -25.46 -14.25 -10.47
CA PRO A 364 -25.48 -15.43 -9.60
C PRO A 364 -26.03 -16.68 -10.30
N ARG A 365 -26.86 -16.52 -11.35
CA ARG A 365 -27.41 -17.64 -12.13
C ARG A 365 -26.40 -18.15 -13.16
N GLU A 366 -25.65 -17.24 -13.78
CA GLU A 366 -24.68 -17.58 -14.83
C GLU A 366 -23.36 -18.14 -14.28
N PHE A 367 -22.87 -17.67 -13.14
CA PHE A 367 -21.51 -17.97 -12.70
C PHE A 367 -21.24 -19.47 -12.54
N ARG A 368 -22.16 -20.22 -11.91
CA ARG A 368 -22.02 -21.68 -11.77
C ARG A 368 -21.97 -22.39 -13.12
N ARG A 369 -22.90 -22.04 -14.03
CA ARG A 369 -22.98 -22.61 -15.39
C ARG A 369 -21.69 -22.32 -16.17
N ASP A 370 -21.29 -21.06 -16.23
CA ASP A 370 -20.21 -20.61 -17.10
C ASP A 370 -18.85 -21.07 -16.60
N LEU A 371 -18.61 -21.06 -15.28
CA LEU A 371 -17.39 -21.61 -14.72
C LEU A 371 -17.30 -23.12 -15.00
N THR A 372 -18.40 -23.87 -14.85
CA THR A 372 -18.41 -25.31 -15.16
C THR A 372 -18.15 -25.59 -16.64
N ASN A 373 -18.75 -24.80 -17.53
CA ASN A 373 -18.52 -24.90 -18.98
C ASN A 373 -17.06 -24.64 -19.36
N TYR A 374 -16.42 -23.66 -18.72
CA TYR A 374 -15.00 -23.37 -18.91
C TYR A 374 -14.12 -24.53 -18.38
N LEU A 375 -14.33 -24.97 -17.14
CA LEU A 375 -13.51 -26.01 -16.50
C LEU A 375 -13.60 -27.36 -17.23
N THR A 376 -14.73 -27.67 -17.85
CA THR A 376 -14.93 -28.88 -18.67
C THR A 376 -14.08 -28.88 -19.95
N GLN A 377 -13.72 -27.69 -20.46
CA GLN A 377 -12.89 -27.55 -21.66
C GLN A 377 -11.39 -27.67 -21.36
N LEU A 378 -10.98 -27.66 -20.09
CA LEU A 378 -9.59 -27.78 -19.70
C LEU A 378 -9.04 -29.20 -19.92
N PRO A 379 -7.72 -29.36 -20.11
CA PRO A 379 -7.08 -30.66 -20.32
C PRO A 379 -7.43 -31.67 -19.23
N PRO A 380 -7.40 -32.99 -19.52
CA PRO A 380 -7.70 -34.03 -18.52
C PRO A 380 -6.89 -33.93 -17.22
N SER A 381 -5.69 -33.31 -17.26
CA SER A 381 -4.82 -33.05 -16.12
C SER A 381 -5.28 -31.92 -15.18
N ALA A 382 -6.30 -31.12 -15.56
CA ALA A 382 -6.78 -30.03 -14.72
C ALA A 382 -7.37 -30.57 -13.41
N PRO A 383 -7.04 -29.98 -12.24
CA PRO A 383 -7.35 -30.55 -10.92
C PRO A 383 -8.82 -30.47 -10.55
N ILE A 384 -9.58 -29.59 -11.21
CA ILE A 384 -10.99 -29.28 -10.91
C ILE A 384 -11.74 -29.21 -12.23
N LYS A 385 -12.94 -29.77 -12.27
CA LYS A 385 -13.76 -29.93 -13.49
C LYS A 385 -15.11 -29.23 -13.45
N SER A 386 -15.52 -28.73 -12.30
CA SER A 386 -16.80 -28.02 -12.14
C SER A 386 -16.75 -26.93 -11.08
N PHE A 387 -17.73 -26.03 -11.11
CA PHE A 387 -17.96 -25.07 -10.02
C PHE A 387 -18.17 -25.78 -8.68
N ASP A 388 -18.93 -26.87 -8.66
CA ASP A 388 -19.29 -27.57 -7.42
C ASP A 388 -18.06 -28.20 -6.76
N GLU A 389 -17.13 -28.77 -7.53
CA GLU A 389 -15.83 -29.25 -7.04
C GLU A 389 -14.98 -28.10 -6.49
N ALA A 390 -14.90 -26.98 -7.20
CA ALA A 390 -14.16 -25.80 -6.75
C ALA A 390 -14.71 -25.27 -5.43
N TYR A 391 -16.03 -25.11 -5.34
CA TYR A 391 -16.71 -24.60 -4.16
C TYR A 391 -16.58 -25.56 -2.98
N ALA A 392 -16.73 -26.87 -3.20
CA ALA A 392 -16.52 -27.87 -2.15
C ALA A 392 -15.10 -27.83 -1.57
N TYR A 393 -14.08 -27.67 -2.42
CA TYR A 393 -12.70 -27.51 -1.97
C TYR A 393 -12.53 -26.26 -1.10
N LEU A 394 -13.06 -25.11 -1.53
CA LEU A 394 -12.98 -23.85 -0.78
C LEU A 394 -13.71 -23.93 0.57
N LYS A 395 -14.86 -24.62 0.63
CA LYS A 395 -15.59 -24.87 1.87
C LYS A 395 -14.86 -25.79 2.83
N ALA A 396 -14.06 -26.72 2.31
CA ALA A 396 -13.21 -27.60 3.11
C ALA A 396 -11.95 -26.91 3.64
N HIS A 397 -11.50 -25.82 2.99
CA HIS A 397 -10.30 -25.06 3.35
C HIS A 397 -10.58 -23.54 3.50
N PRO A 398 -11.53 -23.14 4.37
CA PRO A 398 -11.96 -21.75 4.46
C PRO A 398 -10.86 -20.78 4.90
N GLU A 399 -9.87 -21.25 5.66
CA GLU A 399 -8.69 -20.50 6.08
C GLU A 399 -7.79 -20.09 4.90
N GLU A 400 -7.70 -20.92 3.86
CA GLU A 400 -6.91 -20.65 2.64
C GLU A 400 -7.72 -19.88 1.59
N GLY A 401 -8.96 -20.29 1.33
CA GLY A 401 -9.75 -19.83 0.18
C GLY A 401 -10.85 -18.80 0.47
N LEU A 402 -11.35 -18.71 1.71
CA LEU A 402 -12.57 -17.95 2.04
C LEU A 402 -12.35 -16.89 3.12
N LYS A 403 -11.26 -16.12 3.01
CA LYS A 403 -10.93 -15.02 3.96
C LYS A 403 -12.13 -14.12 4.25
N TYR A 404 -12.87 -13.73 3.22
CA TYR A 404 -14.00 -12.80 3.31
C TYR A 404 -15.37 -13.50 3.27
N GLY A 405 -15.40 -14.82 3.47
CA GLY A 405 -16.59 -15.65 3.28
C GLY A 405 -16.90 -15.93 1.80
N ASP A 406 -18.12 -16.38 1.54
CA ASP A 406 -18.60 -16.95 0.28
C ASP A 406 -19.94 -16.33 -0.18
N SER A 407 -20.20 -15.07 0.19
CA SER A 407 -21.53 -14.45 0.02
C SER A 407 -21.98 -14.26 -1.44
N ARG A 408 -21.14 -14.56 -2.43
CA ARG A 408 -21.49 -14.61 -3.86
C ARG A 408 -21.48 -16.04 -4.41
N MET A 409 -20.44 -16.82 -4.09
CA MET A 409 -20.36 -18.23 -4.49
C MET A 409 -21.47 -19.10 -3.89
N GLY A 410 -21.77 -18.93 -2.60
CA GLY A 410 -22.82 -19.71 -1.93
C GLY A 410 -24.19 -19.55 -2.59
N PRO A 411 -24.70 -18.34 -2.83
CA PRO A 411 -25.94 -18.16 -3.58
C PRO A 411 -25.86 -18.71 -5.02
N SER A 412 -24.71 -18.58 -5.69
CA SER A 412 -24.54 -19.11 -7.05
C SER A 412 -24.62 -20.64 -7.10
N SER A 413 -24.26 -21.32 -6.01
CA SER A 413 -24.38 -22.78 -5.90
C SER A 413 -25.83 -23.28 -5.81
N MET A 414 -26.82 -22.38 -5.70
CA MET A 414 -28.23 -22.73 -5.61
C MET A 414 -28.94 -22.74 -6.97
N PHE A 415 -28.30 -22.23 -8.03
CA PHE A 415 -28.89 -22.13 -9.36
C PHE A 415 -28.42 -23.25 -10.29
N HIS A 416 -29.37 -23.92 -10.94
CA HIS A 416 -29.15 -25.08 -11.78
C HIS A 416 -29.77 -24.85 -13.16
N LEU A 417 -29.05 -24.10 -14.00
CA LEU A 417 -29.48 -23.77 -15.37
C LEU A 417 -29.52 -24.99 -16.32
N GLU A 418 -29.05 -26.15 -15.87
CA GLU A 418 -29.34 -27.45 -16.49
C GLU A 418 -30.82 -27.87 -16.36
N ILE A 419 -31.58 -27.27 -15.44
CA ILE A 419 -33.01 -27.51 -15.24
C ILE A 419 -33.81 -26.62 -16.20
N PRO A 420 -34.65 -27.19 -17.10
CA PRO A 420 -35.34 -26.42 -18.14
C PRO A 420 -36.21 -25.25 -17.62
N SER A 421 -36.88 -25.40 -16.48
CA SER A 421 -37.70 -24.34 -15.89
C SER A 421 -36.86 -23.18 -15.35
N GLU A 422 -35.73 -23.47 -14.70
CA GLU A 422 -34.82 -22.43 -14.20
C GLU A 422 -34.13 -21.71 -15.36
N GLN A 423 -33.73 -22.45 -16.40
CA GLN A 423 -33.20 -21.90 -17.65
C GLN A 423 -34.20 -20.92 -18.28
N ALA A 424 -35.47 -21.31 -18.45
CA ALA A 424 -36.48 -20.45 -19.06
C ALA A 424 -36.75 -19.18 -18.23
N GLU A 425 -36.81 -19.28 -16.90
CA GLU A 425 -36.97 -18.13 -16.01
C GLU A 425 -35.77 -17.17 -16.09
N TYR A 426 -34.56 -17.74 -16.08
CA TYR A 426 -33.32 -16.99 -16.26
C TYR A 426 -33.29 -16.27 -17.63
N GLU A 427 -33.61 -16.95 -18.73
CA GLU A 427 -33.60 -16.35 -20.07
C GLU A 427 -34.58 -15.17 -20.16
N ALA A 428 -35.80 -15.33 -19.65
CA ALA A 428 -36.78 -14.25 -19.60
C ALA A 428 -36.29 -13.07 -18.76
N THR A 429 -35.70 -13.34 -17.59
CA THR A 429 -35.14 -12.31 -16.69
C THR A 429 -33.98 -11.59 -17.37
N ARG A 430 -33.04 -12.32 -17.94
CA ARG A 430 -31.88 -11.78 -18.67
C ARG A 430 -32.32 -10.88 -19.80
N ASP A 431 -33.25 -11.33 -20.64
CA ASP A 431 -33.69 -10.58 -21.81
C ASP A 431 -34.43 -9.29 -21.38
N ALA A 432 -35.21 -9.34 -20.31
CA ALA A 432 -35.85 -8.17 -19.72
C ALA A 432 -34.83 -7.15 -19.17
N GLU A 433 -33.80 -7.60 -18.46
CA GLU A 433 -32.75 -6.72 -17.93
C GLU A 433 -31.89 -6.09 -19.03
N ILE A 434 -31.53 -6.84 -20.07
CA ILE A 434 -30.85 -6.31 -21.25
C ILE A 434 -31.72 -5.25 -21.93
N ALA A 435 -33.01 -5.53 -22.13
CA ALA A 435 -33.93 -4.58 -22.75
C ALA A 435 -34.10 -3.31 -21.91
N ARG A 436 -34.26 -3.45 -20.60
CA ARG A 436 -34.34 -2.33 -19.64
C ARG A 436 -33.09 -1.46 -19.68
N ALA A 437 -31.92 -2.07 -19.68
CA ALA A 437 -30.64 -1.36 -19.73
C ALA A 437 -30.44 -0.60 -21.05
N LYS A 438 -30.83 -1.18 -22.19
CA LYS A 438 -30.82 -0.50 -23.50
C LYS A 438 -31.76 0.70 -23.50
N VAL A 439 -33.01 0.51 -23.10
CA VAL A 439 -33.99 1.61 -23.01
C VAL A 439 -33.48 2.74 -22.12
N TYR A 440 -32.83 2.39 -20.99
CA TYR A 440 -32.25 3.38 -20.09
C TYR A 440 -31.11 4.18 -20.76
N LEU A 441 -30.13 3.52 -21.37
CA LEU A 441 -28.98 4.20 -21.97
C LEU A 441 -29.33 4.93 -23.27
N ASP A 442 -30.15 4.32 -24.12
CA ASP A 442 -30.65 4.96 -25.33
C ASP A 442 -31.49 6.19 -24.96
N GLY A 443 -32.36 6.09 -23.96
CA GLY A 443 -33.10 7.25 -23.46
C GLY A 443 -32.23 8.38 -22.91
N LEU A 444 -31.05 8.07 -22.34
CA LEU A 444 -30.08 9.10 -21.95
C LEU A 444 -29.39 9.72 -23.17
N LEU A 445 -29.15 8.96 -24.24
CA LEU A 445 -28.46 9.42 -25.43
C LEU A 445 -29.40 10.10 -26.44
N ASP A 446 -30.70 9.78 -26.42
CA ASP A 446 -31.74 10.25 -27.33
C ASP A 446 -32.42 11.53 -26.77
N GLN A 447 -31.63 12.58 -26.50
CA GLN A 447 -32.09 13.83 -25.89
C GLN A 447 -32.43 14.93 -26.92
N GLY A 448 -32.32 14.65 -28.22
CA GLY A 448 -32.59 15.61 -29.30
C GLY A 448 -34.04 15.58 -29.81
N PRO A 449 -34.53 16.65 -30.48
CA PRO A 449 -35.78 16.60 -31.25
C PRO A 449 -35.72 15.65 -32.46
N GLY A 450 -34.54 15.13 -32.80
CA GLY A 450 -34.33 14.06 -33.77
C GLY A 450 -32.89 13.51 -33.71
N PRO A 451 -32.56 12.45 -34.49
CA PRO A 451 -31.29 11.73 -34.38
C PRO A 451 -30.01 12.56 -34.58
N ALA A 452 -30.09 13.69 -35.30
CA ALA A 452 -28.96 14.60 -35.49
C ALA A 452 -28.67 15.48 -34.27
N ASP A 453 -29.63 15.58 -33.35
CA ASP A 453 -29.54 16.37 -32.12
C ASP A 453 -29.34 15.49 -30.87
N ASP A 454 -29.22 14.18 -31.05
CA ASP A 454 -28.90 13.24 -29.99
C ASP A 454 -27.47 13.43 -29.48
N LEU A 455 -27.19 12.84 -28.32
CA LEU A 455 -25.87 12.87 -27.72
C LEU A 455 -24.96 11.82 -28.37
N ASP A 456 -23.72 12.20 -28.59
CA ASP A 456 -22.66 11.31 -29.04
C ASP A 456 -22.14 10.44 -27.90
N ALA A 457 -22.06 11.02 -26.70
CA ALA A 457 -21.62 10.33 -25.49
C ALA A 457 -22.15 11.02 -24.22
N VAL A 458 -22.10 10.31 -23.11
CA VAL A 458 -22.30 10.85 -21.76
C VAL A 458 -20.96 10.89 -21.03
N LEU A 459 -20.60 12.07 -20.52
CA LEU A 459 -19.46 12.30 -19.64
C LEU A 459 -19.90 12.19 -18.18
N GLN A 460 -19.23 11.32 -17.43
CA GLN A 460 -19.48 11.15 -15.99
C GLN A 460 -18.21 11.12 -15.17
N LEU A 461 -18.36 11.40 -13.88
CA LEU A 461 -17.39 11.04 -12.85
C LEU A 461 -17.78 9.67 -12.27
N GLN A 462 -16.80 8.82 -11.99
CA GLN A 462 -17.01 7.52 -11.32
C GLN A 462 -17.81 6.49 -12.16
N LEU A 463 -18.51 5.59 -11.46
CA LEU A 463 -18.93 4.26 -11.92
C LEU A 463 -20.45 4.16 -12.20
N GLY A 464 -21.17 5.28 -12.25
CA GLY A 464 -22.65 5.31 -12.20
C GLY A 464 -23.34 4.59 -13.36
N LEU A 465 -22.81 4.70 -14.58
CA LEU A 465 -23.36 4.04 -15.78
C LEU A 465 -22.75 2.67 -16.09
N ILE A 466 -21.96 2.08 -15.18
CA ILE A 466 -21.31 0.79 -15.43
C ILE A 466 -22.32 -0.34 -15.54
N SER A 467 -23.19 -0.52 -14.54
CA SER A 467 -24.19 -1.59 -14.53
C SER A 467 -25.08 -1.58 -15.77
N PRO A 468 -25.76 -0.46 -16.13
CA PRO A 468 -26.57 -0.44 -17.35
C PRO A 468 -25.73 -0.66 -18.63
N ALA A 469 -24.49 -0.16 -18.71
CA ALA A 469 -23.64 -0.41 -19.88
C ALA A 469 -23.22 -1.88 -20.00
N SER A 470 -22.98 -2.55 -18.89
CA SER A 470 -22.66 -3.97 -18.86
C SER A 470 -23.83 -4.83 -19.34
N PHE A 471 -25.06 -4.58 -18.88
CA PHE A 471 -26.25 -5.28 -19.36
C PHE A 471 -26.55 -4.98 -20.84
N ALA A 472 -26.46 -3.72 -21.26
CA ALA A 472 -26.73 -3.34 -22.65
C ALA A 472 -25.62 -3.77 -23.62
N GLY A 473 -24.43 -4.07 -23.10
CA GLY A 473 -23.22 -4.38 -23.87
C GLY A 473 -22.61 -3.15 -24.54
N TYR A 474 -22.70 -1.97 -23.90
CA TYR A 474 -22.25 -0.69 -24.42
C TYR A 474 -20.80 -0.39 -23.97
N PRO A 475 -20.04 0.38 -24.76
CA PRO A 475 -18.66 0.72 -24.44
C PRO A 475 -18.53 1.87 -23.44
N ILE A 476 -17.45 1.82 -22.67
CA ILE A 476 -17.02 2.90 -21.78
C ILE A 476 -15.52 3.13 -21.99
N VAL A 477 -15.12 4.39 -22.16
CA VAL A 477 -13.71 4.82 -22.17
C VAL A 477 -13.45 5.68 -20.94
N SER A 478 -12.54 5.23 -20.07
CA SER A 478 -12.08 5.94 -18.87
C SER A 478 -10.73 6.59 -19.13
N VAL A 479 -10.58 7.87 -18.74
CA VAL A 479 -9.37 8.68 -18.97
C VAL A 479 -9.04 9.54 -17.73
N PRO A 480 -7.75 9.80 -17.42
CA PRO A 480 -7.33 10.59 -16.26
C PRO A 480 -7.99 11.98 -16.16
N GLY A 481 -8.70 12.21 -15.06
CA GLY A 481 -9.44 13.44 -14.76
C GLY A 481 -8.77 14.38 -13.76
N GLY A 482 -7.65 13.96 -13.16
CA GLY A 482 -6.88 14.74 -12.19
C GLY A 482 -6.68 13.99 -10.87
N TYR A 483 -6.45 14.74 -9.78
CA TYR A 483 -6.13 14.20 -8.46
C TYR A 483 -6.99 14.83 -7.36
N SER A 484 -7.35 14.03 -6.36
CA SER A 484 -8.04 14.49 -5.15
C SER A 484 -7.20 15.51 -4.39
N ALA A 485 -7.80 16.63 -3.96
CA ALA A 485 -7.10 17.67 -3.22
C ALA A 485 -6.63 17.23 -1.81
N SER A 486 -7.30 16.25 -1.20
CA SER A 486 -7.02 15.83 0.19
C SER A 486 -6.01 14.68 0.28
N THR A 487 -6.00 13.79 -0.71
CA THR A 487 -5.18 12.56 -0.70
C THR A 487 -4.17 12.49 -1.83
N ASN A 488 -4.30 13.36 -2.84
CA ASN A 488 -3.52 13.32 -4.08
C ASN A 488 -3.63 11.97 -4.82
N ASN A 489 -4.73 11.23 -4.62
CA ASN A 489 -5.05 10.01 -5.36
C ASN A 489 -5.72 10.35 -6.70
N PRO A 490 -5.45 9.58 -7.76
CA PRO A 490 -6.00 9.86 -9.08
C PRO A 490 -7.52 9.65 -9.12
N VAL A 491 -8.17 10.39 -10.02
CA VAL A 491 -9.57 10.20 -10.38
C VAL A 491 -9.70 10.25 -11.90
N ASN A 492 -10.57 9.42 -12.47
CA ASN A 492 -10.89 9.48 -13.90
C ASN A 492 -12.28 10.04 -14.17
N VAL A 493 -12.45 10.52 -15.40
CA VAL A 493 -13.75 10.72 -16.03
C VAL A 493 -13.97 9.66 -17.11
N THR A 494 -15.22 9.36 -17.43
CA THR A 494 -15.54 8.35 -18.45
C THR A 494 -16.51 8.88 -19.49
N PHE A 495 -16.28 8.47 -20.74
CA PHE A 495 -17.21 8.64 -21.86
C PHE A 495 -17.96 7.32 -22.10
N VAL A 496 -19.29 7.39 -22.05
CA VAL A 496 -20.20 6.25 -22.33
C VAL A 496 -20.94 6.54 -23.62
N GLY A 497 -20.99 5.57 -24.54
CA GLY A 497 -21.66 5.74 -25.83
C GLY A 497 -22.49 4.54 -26.23
N ARG A 498 -23.05 4.59 -27.43
CA ARG A 498 -23.83 3.48 -28.01
C ARG A 498 -22.94 2.26 -28.29
N ARG A 499 -23.56 1.09 -28.40
CA ARG A 499 -22.85 -0.13 -28.82
C ARG A 499 -22.09 0.10 -30.14
N PHE A 500 -20.84 -0.34 -30.17
CA PHE A 500 -19.87 -0.19 -31.26
C PHE A 500 -19.42 1.25 -31.61
N SER A 501 -19.59 2.20 -30.68
CA SER A 501 -19.15 3.59 -30.85
C SER A 501 -17.71 3.87 -30.38
N GLU A 502 -16.92 2.84 -30.07
CA GLU A 502 -15.57 2.97 -29.48
C GLU A 502 -14.67 3.90 -30.30
N PHE A 503 -14.81 3.92 -31.63
CA PHE A 503 -14.02 4.80 -32.50
C PHE A 503 -14.19 6.27 -32.10
N ASN A 504 -15.42 6.74 -31.95
CA ASN A 504 -15.68 8.13 -31.56
C ASN A 504 -15.31 8.37 -30.09
N LEU A 505 -15.65 7.44 -29.19
CA LEU A 505 -15.33 7.58 -27.76
C LEU A 505 -13.81 7.67 -27.50
N ILE A 506 -13.01 6.89 -28.23
CA ILE A 506 -11.54 6.97 -28.19
C ILE A 506 -11.07 8.33 -28.68
N GLY A 507 -11.69 8.87 -29.75
CA GLY A 507 -11.39 10.22 -30.22
C GLY A 507 -11.67 11.29 -29.17
N TYR A 508 -12.84 11.24 -28.52
CA TYR A 508 -13.21 12.18 -27.47
C TYR A 508 -12.27 12.11 -26.27
N ALA A 509 -11.96 10.89 -25.80
CA ALA A 509 -11.02 10.68 -24.72
C ALA A 509 -9.60 11.16 -25.09
N TYR A 510 -9.17 10.94 -26.33
CA TYR A 510 -7.86 11.39 -26.81
C TYR A 510 -7.77 12.92 -26.87
N ALA A 511 -8.77 13.61 -27.44
CA ALA A 511 -8.81 15.07 -27.47
C ALA A 511 -8.72 15.66 -26.05
N TYR A 512 -9.47 15.09 -25.10
CA TYR A 512 -9.41 15.47 -23.69
C TYR A 512 -8.05 15.17 -23.03
N GLU A 513 -7.47 13.99 -23.27
CA GLU A 513 -6.14 13.61 -22.77
C GLU A 513 -5.05 14.56 -23.27
N GLN A 514 -5.08 14.93 -24.56
CA GLN A 514 -4.10 15.82 -25.18
C GLN A 514 -4.25 17.28 -24.75
N ALA A 515 -5.44 17.69 -24.33
CA ALA A 515 -5.64 19.04 -23.80
C ALA A 515 -5.20 19.17 -22.34
N THR A 516 -5.42 18.13 -21.54
CA THR A 516 -5.22 18.19 -20.09
C THR A 516 -3.88 17.65 -19.60
N HIS A 517 -3.35 16.60 -20.23
CA HIS A 517 -2.17 15.86 -19.75
C HIS A 517 -2.24 15.50 -18.26
N ASN A 518 -3.43 15.18 -17.74
CA ASN A 518 -3.66 15.01 -16.31
C ASN A 518 -2.85 13.87 -15.65
N ARG A 519 -2.41 12.86 -16.41
CA ARG A 519 -1.67 11.72 -15.83
C ARG A 519 -0.29 12.15 -15.36
N ARG A 520 0.05 11.82 -14.11
CA ARG A 520 1.39 11.93 -13.54
C ARG A 520 1.88 10.55 -13.09
N PRO A 521 3.17 10.23 -13.21
CA PRO A 521 3.69 8.94 -12.79
C PRO A 521 3.62 8.78 -11.26
N PRO A 522 3.32 7.58 -10.73
CA PRO A 522 3.27 7.33 -9.29
C PRO A 522 4.53 7.77 -8.53
N SER A 523 5.70 7.60 -9.14
CA SER A 523 6.99 7.98 -8.55
C SER A 523 7.17 9.50 -8.36
N GLU A 524 6.43 10.34 -9.08
CA GLU A 524 6.41 11.79 -8.88
C GLU A 524 5.32 12.25 -7.90
N VAL A 525 4.23 11.50 -7.77
CA VAL A 525 3.10 11.86 -6.90
C VAL A 525 3.35 11.42 -5.47
N ASN A 526 4.04 10.30 -5.27
CA ASN A 526 4.39 9.76 -3.96
C ASN A 526 5.85 9.28 -3.94
N PRO A 527 6.84 10.15 -4.13
CA PRO A 527 8.24 9.75 -4.23
C PRO A 527 8.73 8.97 -3.01
N ALA A 528 8.18 9.19 -1.81
CA ALA A 528 8.53 8.45 -0.60
C ALA A 528 8.45 6.92 -0.77
N SER A 529 7.36 6.42 -1.38
CA SER A 529 7.17 4.98 -1.64
C SER A 529 8.10 4.42 -2.73
N TRP A 530 8.73 5.29 -3.52
CA TRP A 530 9.57 4.93 -4.67
C TRP A 530 11.06 5.28 -4.48
N ARG A 531 11.39 6.02 -3.41
CA ARG A 531 12.72 6.55 -3.11
C ARG A 531 13.80 5.48 -3.03
N CYS A 532 13.43 4.27 -2.61
CA CYS A 532 14.34 3.15 -2.39
C CYS A 532 14.33 2.09 -3.50
N VAL A 533 13.69 2.37 -4.64
CA VAL A 533 13.66 1.45 -5.78
C VAL A 533 14.99 1.57 -6.56
N PRO A 534 15.72 0.45 -6.78
CA PRO A 534 16.92 0.48 -7.62
C PRO A 534 16.59 0.86 -9.07
N GLY A 535 17.40 1.73 -9.67
CA GLY A 535 17.32 2.01 -11.10
C GLY A 535 17.65 3.45 -11.46
N PRO A 536 18.08 3.72 -12.70
CA PRO A 536 18.67 5.01 -13.09
C PRO A 536 17.65 6.16 -13.29
N ARG A 537 16.37 5.93 -12.97
CA ARG A 537 15.31 6.96 -12.95
C ARG A 537 14.82 7.33 -11.56
N PHE A 538 15.07 6.48 -10.57
CA PHE A 538 14.82 6.84 -9.19
C PHE A 538 15.97 7.75 -8.78
N LYS A 539 15.67 8.98 -8.32
CA LYS A 539 16.72 9.87 -7.80
C LYS A 539 17.54 9.07 -6.79
N PRO A 540 18.87 9.01 -6.92
CA PRO A 540 19.71 8.27 -5.98
C PRO A 540 19.69 9.01 -4.65
N HIS A 541 18.69 8.73 -3.83
CA HIS A 541 18.71 9.07 -2.43
C HIS A 541 19.45 7.96 -1.68
N SER A 542 20.09 8.29 -0.57
CA SER A 542 20.60 7.29 0.34
C SER A 542 19.41 6.48 0.86
N CYS A 543 19.12 5.34 0.22
CA CYS A 543 18.20 4.37 0.78
C CYS A 543 18.65 4.08 2.22
N PRO A 544 17.72 3.88 3.16
CA PRO A 544 18.11 3.33 4.45
C PRO A 544 18.97 2.07 4.21
N PRO A 545 19.96 1.78 5.07
CA PRO A 545 21.01 0.78 4.85
C PRO A 545 20.49 -0.66 4.91
N PHE A 546 19.55 -0.99 4.05
CA PHE A 546 19.06 -2.34 3.79
C PHE A 546 19.83 -2.98 2.63
N SER A 547 20.38 -2.17 1.71
CA SER A 547 21.18 -2.63 0.57
C SER A 547 22.67 -2.82 0.89
N GLY A 548 23.19 -2.23 1.98
CA GLY A 548 24.63 -2.05 2.18
C GLY A 548 25.34 -2.99 3.16
N SER A 549 24.64 -3.68 4.06
CA SER A 549 25.28 -4.51 5.12
C SER A 549 24.93 -6.00 5.05
N ALA A 550 24.22 -6.38 3.99
CA ALA A 550 23.74 -7.73 3.79
C ALA A 550 24.69 -8.53 2.91
N GLY A 551 25.68 -9.19 3.51
CA GLY A 551 26.42 -10.27 2.83
C GLY A 551 25.47 -11.29 2.20
N PRO A 552 25.95 -12.12 1.25
CA PRO A 552 25.14 -13.16 0.61
C PRO A 552 24.40 -13.99 1.66
N LEU A 553 23.18 -14.46 1.33
CA LEU A 553 22.50 -15.48 2.12
C LEU A 553 23.51 -16.61 2.35
N SER A 554 23.93 -16.82 3.60
CA SER A 554 24.97 -17.81 3.86
C SER A 554 24.34 -19.19 3.92
N ASP A 555 25.00 -20.19 3.32
CA ASP A 555 24.65 -21.62 3.45
C ASP A 555 24.72 -22.15 4.90
N ALA A 556 25.07 -21.32 5.89
CA ALA A 556 25.08 -21.69 7.29
C ALA A 556 23.64 -21.82 7.84
N LEU A 557 23.22 -23.06 8.06
CA LEU A 557 21.92 -23.47 8.59
C LEU A 557 21.47 -22.64 9.81
N VAL A 558 20.53 -21.71 9.61
CA VAL A 558 19.56 -21.37 10.66
C VAL A 558 18.83 -22.68 10.98
N PRO A 559 18.64 -23.06 12.26
CA PRO A 559 17.89 -24.26 12.57
C PRO A 559 16.52 -24.20 11.88
N PRO A 560 16.13 -25.18 11.06
CA PRO A 560 14.86 -25.19 10.31
C PRO A 560 13.61 -25.25 11.21
N THR A 561 13.77 -25.10 12.53
CA THR A 561 12.72 -25.20 13.56
C THR A 561 12.52 -23.90 14.36
N LEU A 562 13.13 -22.77 13.97
CA LEU A 562 13.05 -21.52 14.72
C LEU A 562 11.87 -20.62 14.26
N ASP A 563 10.68 -20.81 14.84
CA ASP A 563 9.52 -19.94 14.56
C ASP A 563 9.67 -18.56 15.22
N LEU A 564 10.26 -17.61 14.49
CA LEU A 564 10.49 -16.23 14.96
C LEU A 564 9.19 -15.45 15.29
N GLN A 565 8.03 -15.90 14.79
CA GLN A 565 6.73 -15.27 15.10
C GLN A 565 6.14 -15.76 16.43
N ARG A 566 6.70 -16.81 17.03
CA ARG A 566 6.28 -17.35 18.33
C ARG A 566 7.41 -17.41 19.36
N LEU A 567 8.65 -17.19 18.94
CA LEU A 567 9.83 -17.26 19.79
C LEU A 567 9.78 -16.19 20.90
N THR A 568 9.86 -16.65 22.15
CA THR A 568 9.89 -15.81 23.36
C THR A 568 11.31 -15.65 23.89
N ILE A 569 11.57 -14.62 24.70
CA ILE A 569 12.87 -14.38 25.31
C ILE A 569 13.29 -15.55 26.20
N ALA A 570 12.34 -16.10 26.97
CA ALA A 570 12.61 -17.24 27.86
C ALA A 570 13.05 -18.49 27.08
N GLU A 571 12.43 -18.78 25.92
CA GLU A 571 12.84 -19.90 25.07
C GLU A 571 14.21 -19.65 24.44
N VAL A 572 14.49 -18.42 24.00
CA VAL A 572 15.83 -18.05 23.49
C VAL A 572 16.90 -18.29 24.54
N GLN A 573 16.69 -17.81 25.78
CA GLN A 573 17.66 -17.99 26.85
C GLN A 573 17.86 -19.47 27.21
N ARG A 574 16.81 -20.30 27.16
CA ARG A 574 16.95 -21.77 27.32
C ARG A 574 17.84 -22.38 26.22
N ARG A 575 17.62 -22.00 24.95
CA ARG A 575 18.43 -22.51 23.84
C ARG A 575 19.87 -22.03 23.89
N PHE A 576 20.08 -20.79 24.33
CA PHE A 576 21.40 -20.23 24.61
C PHE A 576 22.14 -21.01 25.70
N ALA A 577 21.46 -21.34 26.80
CA ALA A 577 22.03 -22.14 27.88
C ALA A 577 22.33 -23.58 27.45
N ALA A 578 21.47 -24.16 26.60
CA ALA A 578 21.66 -25.50 26.04
C ALA A 578 22.69 -25.56 24.90
N GLY A 579 23.21 -24.41 24.44
CA GLY A 579 24.13 -24.35 23.30
C GLY A 579 23.49 -24.70 21.95
N THR A 580 22.16 -24.78 21.87
CA THR A 580 21.42 -25.11 20.63
C THR A 580 21.12 -23.88 19.77
N LEU A 581 21.40 -22.68 20.28
CA LEU A 581 21.31 -21.43 19.56
C LEU A 581 22.38 -20.46 20.08
N THR A 582 22.90 -19.61 19.20
CA THR A 582 23.81 -18.50 19.54
C THR A 582 23.15 -17.16 19.20
N SER A 583 23.61 -16.08 19.83
CA SER A 583 23.14 -14.73 19.52
C SER A 583 23.46 -14.35 18.07
N ALA A 584 24.62 -14.75 17.55
CA ALA A 584 24.96 -14.53 16.14
C ALA A 584 23.98 -15.23 15.17
N GLN A 585 23.58 -16.48 15.45
CA GLN A 585 22.57 -17.19 14.65
C GLN A 585 21.20 -16.51 14.75
N LEU A 586 20.78 -16.10 15.95
CA LEU A 586 19.50 -15.44 16.15
C LEU A 586 19.43 -14.08 15.42
N VAL A 587 20.46 -13.25 15.55
CA VAL A 587 20.53 -11.96 14.83
C VAL A 587 20.51 -12.17 13.33
N ARG A 588 21.24 -13.17 12.81
CA ARG A 588 21.19 -13.50 11.38
C ARG A 588 19.80 -13.91 10.93
N ALA A 589 19.12 -14.78 11.69
CA ALA A 589 17.76 -15.21 11.37
C ALA A 589 16.76 -14.03 11.32
N TYR A 590 16.86 -13.08 12.26
CA TYR A 590 16.05 -11.86 12.20
C TYR A 590 16.41 -10.96 11.01
N LEU A 591 17.70 -10.76 10.71
CA LEU A 591 18.12 -9.97 9.55
C LEU A 591 17.64 -10.58 8.23
N ASP A 592 17.72 -11.90 8.08
CA ASP A 592 17.21 -12.60 6.89
C ASP A 592 15.68 -12.48 6.80
N ARG A 593 14.97 -12.61 7.91
CA ARG A 593 13.51 -12.41 7.93
C ARG A 593 13.11 -10.97 7.62
N ILE A 594 13.83 -9.98 8.15
CA ILE A 594 13.67 -8.57 7.76
C ILE A 594 13.90 -8.43 6.26
N ARG A 595 14.91 -9.09 5.68
CA ARG A 595 15.10 -9.10 4.22
C ARG A 595 13.87 -9.57 3.45
N PHE A 596 13.29 -10.69 3.87
CA PHE A 596 12.20 -11.36 3.17
C PHE A 596 10.80 -10.80 3.41
N VAL A 597 10.57 -10.09 4.52
CA VAL A 597 9.23 -9.64 4.94
C VAL A 597 9.10 -8.12 4.90
N ASN A 598 10.18 -7.42 5.20
CA ASN A 598 10.17 -5.96 5.27
C ASN A 598 10.24 -5.33 3.88
N ALA A 599 11.06 -5.89 3.00
CA ALA A 599 11.32 -5.35 1.67
C ALA A 599 11.12 -6.35 0.52
N GLN A 600 10.77 -7.60 0.85
CA GLN A 600 10.37 -8.64 -0.10
C GLN A 600 9.05 -9.27 0.40
N GLY A 601 8.39 -10.09 -0.42
CA GLY A 601 7.12 -10.72 -0.05
C GLY A 601 6.04 -9.67 0.26
N PRO A 602 5.40 -9.69 1.45
CA PRO A 602 4.36 -8.71 1.79
C PRO A 602 4.87 -7.26 1.93
N GLY A 603 6.19 -7.05 1.95
CA GLY A 603 6.79 -5.71 1.87
C GLY A 603 6.31 -4.74 2.95
N ILE A 604 6.19 -5.20 4.20
CA ILE A 604 5.45 -4.45 5.24
C ILE A 604 6.14 -3.17 5.72
N ASN A 605 7.40 -2.94 5.33
CA ASN A 605 8.14 -1.70 5.57
C ASN A 605 8.17 -1.23 7.05
N ALA A 606 8.22 -2.19 7.97
CA ALA A 606 8.23 -1.99 9.42
C ALA A 606 9.58 -1.51 9.98
N VAL A 607 10.69 -1.88 9.35
CA VAL A 607 12.06 -1.58 9.77
C VAL A 607 12.65 -0.55 8.83
N ARG A 608 13.03 0.61 9.37
CA ARG A 608 13.63 1.70 8.59
C ARG A 608 15.12 1.46 8.40
N ALA A 609 15.88 1.20 9.45
CA ALA A 609 17.34 1.08 9.36
C ALA A 609 17.87 -0.06 10.21
N ILE A 610 18.94 -0.70 9.76
CA ILE A 610 19.66 -1.75 10.52
C ILE A 610 20.92 -1.13 11.13
N ASP A 611 21.22 -1.47 12.39
CA ASP A 611 22.50 -1.14 13.03
C ASP A 611 23.61 -1.99 12.38
N PRO A 612 24.58 -1.38 11.66
CA PRO A 612 25.64 -2.13 10.98
C PRO A 612 26.53 -2.93 11.95
N SER A 613 26.51 -2.58 13.24
CA SER A 613 27.28 -3.28 14.27
C SER A 613 26.51 -4.43 14.93
N ALA A 614 25.24 -4.68 14.60
CA ALA A 614 24.39 -5.69 15.24
C ALA A 614 25.01 -7.11 15.22
N THR A 615 25.59 -7.54 14.10
CA THR A 615 26.25 -8.86 14.00
C THR A 615 27.51 -8.93 14.87
N ALA A 616 28.28 -7.85 14.96
CA ALA A 616 29.47 -7.79 15.81
C ALA A 616 29.10 -7.81 17.30
N GLN A 617 28.05 -7.05 17.69
CA GLN A 617 27.48 -7.09 19.03
C GLN A 617 27.04 -8.52 19.42
N ALA A 618 26.40 -9.24 18.49
CA ALA A 618 25.96 -10.61 18.70
C ALA A 618 27.13 -11.58 18.95
N ALA A 619 28.17 -11.50 18.12
CA ALA A 619 29.37 -12.31 18.29
C ALA A 619 30.08 -12.03 19.63
N GLU A 620 30.07 -10.78 20.07
CA GLU A 620 30.62 -10.41 21.38
C GLU A 620 29.77 -10.94 22.55
N ALA A 621 28.44 -10.90 22.43
CA ALA A 621 27.55 -11.52 23.41
C ALA A 621 27.82 -13.03 23.55
N ASP A 622 28.03 -13.74 22.43
CA ASP A 622 28.39 -15.16 22.45
C ASP A 622 29.76 -15.41 23.09
N LYS A 623 30.75 -14.54 22.85
CA LYS A 623 32.08 -14.63 23.50
C LYS A 623 31.96 -14.45 25.01
N LYS A 624 31.19 -13.47 25.47
CA LYS A 624 30.93 -13.25 26.91
C LYS A 624 30.27 -14.46 27.55
N ARG A 625 29.27 -15.05 26.87
CA ARG A 625 28.60 -16.27 27.34
C ARG A 625 29.56 -17.45 27.45
N ARG A 626 30.41 -17.68 26.44
CA ARG A 626 31.45 -18.74 26.49
C ARG A 626 32.48 -18.56 27.61
N ARG A 627 32.72 -17.31 28.04
CA ARG A 627 33.61 -16.98 29.17
C ARG A 627 32.91 -17.11 30.54
N GLY A 628 31.66 -17.56 30.59
CA GLY A 628 30.90 -17.68 31.84
C GLY A 628 30.48 -16.34 32.44
N VAL A 629 30.50 -15.25 31.67
CA VAL A 629 29.98 -13.96 32.14
C VAL A 629 28.46 -14.09 32.29
N ALA A 630 27.96 -13.93 33.51
CA ALA A 630 26.53 -13.96 33.79
C ALA A 630 25.80 -12.93 32.92
N GLY A 631 24.82 -13.40 32.15
CA GLY A 631 23.93 -12.56 31.36
C GLY A 631 22.58 -12.44 32.05
N GLY A 632 22.01 -11.24 32.05
CA GLY A 632 20.59 -11.06 32.40
C GLY A 632 19.65 -11.60 31.32
N PRO A 633 18.32 -11.52 31.53
CA PRO A 633 17.32 -12.03 30.59
C PRO A 633 17.42 -11.48 29.15
N LEU A 634 17.97 -10.28 28.97
CA LEU A 634 18.16 -9.65 27.66
C LEU A 634 19.54 -9.91 27.03
N ALA A 635 20.43 -10.67 27.69
CA ALA A 635 21.77 -10.92 27.18
C ALA A 635 21.74 -11.64 25.83
N GLY A 636 22.14 -10.92 24.78
CA GLY A 636 22.18 -11.41 23.42
C GLY A 636 20.83 -11.44 22.69
N ILE A 637 19.81 -10.74 23.21
CA ILE A 637 18.47 -10.62 22.62
C ILE A 637 18.42 -9.41 21.67
N PRO A 638 17.97 -9.57 20.41
CA PRO A 638 17.84 -8.46 19.46
C PRO A 638 16.58 -7.62 19.67
N VAL A 639 16.76 -6.29 19.75
CA VAL A 639 15.71 -5.30 20.00
C VAL A 639 15.71 -4.25 18.90
N LEU A 640 14.52 -3.90 18.39
CA LEU A 640 14.32 -2.71 17.56
C LEU A 640 13.82 -1.55 18.41
N VAL A 641 14.30 -0.35 18.14
CA VAL A 641 13.79 0.88 18.77
C VAL A 641 13.10 1.76 17.75
N SER A 642 12.08 2.50 18.16
CA SER A 642 11.40 3.49 17.32
C SER A 642 12.39 4.50 16.73
N ASP A 643 12.11 5.01 15.53
CA ASP A 643 12.94 6.01 14.86
C ASP A 643 12.87 7.43 15.45
N THR A 644 12.29 7.55 16.63
CA THR A 644 12.35 8.74 17.48
C THR A 644 13.39 8.62 18.59
N ILE A 645 14.07 7.47 18.72
CA ILE A 645 14.97 7.17 19.84
C ILE A 645 16.42 7.17 19.35
N ASP A 646 17.31 7.93 19.97
CA ASP A 646 18.72 8.01 19.62
C ASP A 646 19.48 6.69 19.80
N VAL A 647 20.24 6.34 18.76
CA VAL A 647 21.23 5.25 18.77
C VAL A 647 22.50 5.82 18.17
N ALA A 648 23.60 5.74 18.90
CA ALA A 648 24.86 6.36 18.51
C ALA A 648 25.30 5.91 17.11
N GLY A 649 25.63 6.87 16.25
CA GLY A 649 26.08 6.63 14.88
C GLY A 649 24.97 6.33 13.87
N MET A 650 23.70 6.34 14.29
CA MET A 650 22.54 6.19 13.40
C MET A 650 21.73 7.49 13.31
N PRO A 651 21.11 7.81 12.16
CA PRO A 651 20.12 8.87 12.08
C PRO A 651 18.89 8.58 12.95
N THR A 652 18.37 9.61 13.62
CA THR A 652 17.05 9.63 14.29
C THR A 652 16.20 10.64 13.53
N THR A 653 15.28 10.16 12.68
CA THR A 653 14.63 11.01 11.68
C THR A 653 13.15 11.22 11.92
N ALA A 654 12.55 10.44 12.82
CA ALA A 654 11.11 10.41 13.04
C ALA A 654 10.31 10.28 11.73
N GLY A 655 10.83 9.55 10.74
CA GLY A 655 10.20 9.36 9.43
C GLY A 655 10.28 10.56 8.46
N SER A 656 10.86 11.69 8.85
CA SER A 656 10.98 12.91 8.02
C SER A 656 12.28 12.96 7.22
N LEU A 657 12.21 13.41 5.96
CA LEU A 657 13.41 13.61 5.12
C LEU A 657 14.22 14.80 5.64
N ALA A 658 13.59 15.82 6.20
CA ALA A 658 14.26 16.97 6.83
C ALA A 658 15.30 16.56 7.90
N LEU A 659 15.09 15.40 8.53
CA LEU A 659 15.93 14.87 9.61
C LEU A 659 16.80 13.68 9.18
N GLU A 660 16.92 13.38 7.88
CA GLU A 660 17.67 12.21 7.38
C GLU A 660 19.15 12.19 7.81
N HIS A 661 19.72 13.38 8.05
CA HIS A 661 21.12 13.56 8.47
C HIS A 661 21.27 13.85 9.97
N ASN A 662 20.20 13.75 10.76
CA ASN A 662 20.24 13.94 12.21
C ASN A 662 20.86 12.72 12.90
N VAL A 663 22.19 12.61 12.86
CA VAL A 663 22.94 11.47 13.44
C VAL A 663 23.20 11.69 14.92
N ALA A 664 22.70 10.78 15.76
CA ALA A 664 22.91 10.83 17.20
C ALA A 664 24.38 10.52 17.56
N ARG A 665 24.97 11.34 18.44
CA ARG A 665 26.35 11.10 18.94
C ARG A 665 26.40 10.09 20.08
N HIS A 666 25.33 10.02 20.84
CA HIS A 666 25.21 9.18 22.02
C HIS A 666 23.92 8.39 21.92
N ASP A 667 23.93 7.21 22.52
CA ASP A 667 22.71 6.45 22.72
C ASP A 667 21.77 7.23 23.66
N ALA A 668 20.46 7.18 23.38
CA ALA A 668 19.45 7.58 24.34
C ALA A 668 19.66 6.85 25.67
N GLN A 669 19.24 7.45 26.80
CA GLN A 669 19.44 6.85 28.12
C GLN A 669 18.86 5.44 28.19
N LEU A 670 17.68 5.23 27.60
CA LEU A 670 17.03 3.93 27.53
C LEU A 670 17.83 2.92 26.70
N VAL A 671 18.50 3.34 25.62
CA VAL A 671 19.34 2.47 24.77
C VAL A 671 20.61 2.08 25.52
N GLN A 672 21.21 2.99 26.28
CA GLN A 672 22.35 2.66 27.15
C GLN A 672 21.97 1.59 28.18
N ARG A 673 20.76 1.67 28.76
CA ARG A 673 20.26 0.65 29.69
C ARG A 673 20.05 -0.70 28.99
N LEU A 674 19.46 -0.73 27.80
CA LEU A 674 19.31 -1.94 27.00
C LEU A 674 20.67 -2.62 26.73
N ARG A 675 21.68 -1.84 26.31
CA ARG A 675 23.03 -2.37 26.09
C ARG A 675 23.67 -2.90 27.37
N ARG A 676 23.47 -2.24 28.51
CA ARG A 676 23.94 -2.72 29.83
C ARG A 676 23.25 -4.02 30.25
N ALA A 677 21.96 -4.19 29.93
CA ALA A 677 21.23 -5.43 30.11
C ALA A 677 21.66 -6.55 29.13
N GLY A 678 22.56 -6.24 28.19
CA GLY A 678 23.12 -7.17 27.21
C GLY A 678 22.30 -7.32 25.93
N ALA A 679 21.27 -6.48 25.73
CA ALA A 679 20.49 -6.48 24.50
C ALA A 679 21.35 -6.02 23.30
N ILE A 680 21.01 -6.54 22.13
CA ILE A 680 21.60 -6.16 20.85
C ILE A 680 20.63 -5.21 20.15
N ILE A 681 21.06 -3.99 19.84
CA ILE A 681 20.24 -3.07 19.07
C ILE A 681 20.31 -3.52 17.61
N LEU A 682 19.17 -3.99 17.08
CA LEU A 682 19.08 -4.47 15.71
C LEU A 682 18.97 -3.30 14.71
N GLY A 683 18.38 -2.18 15.14
CA GLY A 683 18.16 -1.01 14.30
C GLY A 683 16.94 -0.18 14.72
N LYS A 684 16.37 0.52 13.74
CA LYS A 684 15.28 1.49 13.90
C LYS A 684 14.01 0.99 13.21
N ALA A 685 12.89 0.99 13.94
CA ALA A 685 11.57 0.72 13.39
C ALA A 685 10.96 1.99 12.77
N ASN A 686 10.23 1.85 11.67
CA ASN A 686 9.58 2.95 10.97
C ASN A 686 8.43 3.54 11.82
N VAL A 687 8.10 4.80 11.59
CA VAL A 687 7.13 5.56 12.38
C VAL A 687 6.23 6.40 11.48
N THR A 688 5.08 6.81 12.03
CA THR A 688 4.31 7.91 11.44
C THR A 688 5.11 9.19 11.59
N GLU A 689 5.25 9.94 10.50
CA GLU A 689 6.14 11.10 10.42
C GLU A 689 5.86 12.10 11.53
N LEU A 690 6.94 12.46 12.25
CA LEU A 690 6.92 13.36 13.41
C LEU A 690 5.82 12.99 14.40
N SER A 691 5.60 11.69 14.60
CA SER A 691 4.53 11.11 15.42
C SER A 691 3.11 11.60 15.08
N GLY A 692 2.82 11.83 13.80
CA GLY A 692 1.49 12.22 13.33
C GLY A 692 1.22 13.73 13.39
N MET A 693 2.26 14.55 13.46
CA MET A 693 2.15 16.00 13.59
C MET A 693 2.07 16.77 12.25
N MET A 694 2.17 16.09 11.11
CA MET A 694 2.13 16.71 9.77
C MET A 694 0.76 17.31 9.44
N SER A 695 -0.24 16.44 9.25
CA SER A 695 -1.57 16.78 8.75
C SER A 695 -2.60 15.75 9.19
N THR A 696 -3.86 16.15 9.27
CA THR A 696 -4.98 15.25 9.59
C THR A 696 -5.34 14.28 8.46
N SER A 697 -4.90 14.56 7.23
CA SER A 697 -5.09 13.67 6.07
C SER A 697 -3.99 12.62 5.92
N MET A 698 -2.90 12.71 6.69
CA MET A 698 -1.79 11.76 6.63
C MET A 698 -2.20 10.40 7.22
N PRO A 699 -2.03 9.29 6.49
CA PRO A 699 -2.32 7.97 7.03
C PRO A 699 -1.30 7.57 8.11
N ALA A 700 -1.78 6.89 9.14
CA ALA A 700 -0.90 6.38 10.18
C ALA A 700 0.08 5.33 9.63
N GLY A 701 1.35 5.44 10.02
CA GLY A 701 2.46 4.62 9.55
C GLY A 701 3.17 5.14 8.30
N TYR A 702 2.73 6.27 7.73
CA TYR A 702 3.42 6.94 6.62
C TYR A 702 4.50 7.91 7.12
N GLY A 703 5.61 8.00 6.39
CA GLY A 703 6.49 9.17 6.43
C GLY A 703 7.25 9.41 5.13
N GLY A 704 7.57 10.67 4.85
CA GLY A 704 8.21 11.12 3.61
C GLY A 704 9.58 10.49 3.32
N LEU A 705 10.29 10.02 4.35
CA LEU A 705 11.57 9.32 4.19
C LEU A 705 11.41 7.85 3.79
N SER A 706 10.46 7.14 4.40
CA SER A 706 10.41 5.67 4.39
C SER A 706 9.20 5.09 3.66
N GLY A 707 8.18 5.89 3.38
CA GLY A 707 6.88 5.43 2.87
C GLY A 707 5.98 4.83 3.97
N GLN A 708 4.99 4.03 3.54
CA GLN A 708 3.93 3.50 4.40
C GLN A 708 4.35 2.16 5.06
N VAL A 709 4.11 2.02 6.37
CA VAL A 709 4.10 0.72 7.06
C VAL A 709 2.78 -0.02 6.79
N LEU A 710 2.84 -1.29 6.40
CA LEU A 710 1.64 -2.12 6.17
C LEU A 710 1.35 -3.01 7.37
N ASN A 711 0.07 -3.29 7.64
CA ASN A 711 -0.32 -4.22 8.70
C ASN A 711 -0.04 -5.67 8.27
N PRO A 712 0.78 -6.45 9.00
CA PRO A 712 1.10 -7.82 8.62
C PRO A 712 -0.11 -8.77 8.62
N TYR A 713 -1.18 -8.46 9.35
CA TYR A 713 -2.42 -9.25 9.30
C TYR A 713 -3.27 -8.87 8.09
N ASP A 714 -3.36 -7.60 7.71
CA ASP A 714 -4.20 -7.15 6.60
C ASP A 714 -3.59 -5.90 5.99
N VAL A 715 -2.79 -6.03 4.92
CA VAL A 715 -1.90 -4.96 4.43
C VAL A 715 -2.63 -3.68 3.98
N ARG A 716 -3.95 -3.72 3.71
CA ARG A 716 -4.77 -2.52 3.46
C ARG A 716 -5.37 -1.90 4.73
N SER A 717 -5.17 -2.51 5.89
CA SER A 717 -5.64 -1.97 7.17
C SER A 717 -4.56 -1.11 7.80
N SER A 718 -4.98 -0.06 8.49
CA SER A 718 -4.06 0.73 9.30
C SER A 718 -3.66 -0.04 10.56
N LEU A 719 -2.37 0.05 10.93
CA LEU A 719 -1.91 -0.31 12.26
C LEU A 719 -2.19 0.78 13.29
N ASN A 720 -2.80 1.91 12.92
CA ASN A 720 -2.69 3.17 13.66
C ASN A 720 -1.22 3.61 13.77
N GLY A 721 -0.97 4.65 14.55
CA GLY A 721 0.35 5.27 14.69
C GLY A 721 0.52 5.87 16.08
N SER A 722 1.70 6.40 16.42
CA SER A 722 2.85 6.59 15.54
C SER A 722 3.80 5.41 15.39
N ASN A 723 3.85 4.46 16.34
CA ASN A 723 4.84 3.36 16.33
C ASN A 723 4.41 2.16 15.45
N ALA A 724 3.82 2.42 14.29
CA ALA A 724 3.33 1.38 13.37
C ALA A 724 4.42 0.36 13.02
N GLY A 725 5.65 0.81 12.74
CA GLY A 725 6.75 -0.09 12.39
C GLY A 725 7.21 -0.97 13.55
N ALA A 726 7.24 -0.46 14.78
CA ALA A 726 7.63 -1.25 15.95
C ALA A 726 6.60 -2.38 16.20
N VAL A 727 5.32 -2.05 16.10
CA VAL A 727 4.21 -3.01 16.21
C VAL A 727 4.25 -4.04 15.08
N ALA A 728 4.37 -3.59 13.82
CA ALA A 728 4.47 -4.48 12.66
C ALA A 728 5.66 -5.44 12.78
N ALA A 729 6.81 -4.93 13.23
CA ALA A 729 8.02 -5.72 13.44
C ALA A 729 7.85 -6.76 14.56
N ALA A 730 7.20 -6.40 15.67
CA ALA A 730 6.89 -7.34 16.74
C ALA A 730 5.94 -8.44 16.25
N ALA A 731 4.85 -8.08 15.57
CA ALA A 731 3.83 -8.99 15.08
C ALA A 731 4.37 -9.97 14.02
N ALA A 732 5.16 -9.47 13.07
CA ALA A 732 5.74 -10.25 12.00
C ALA A 732 7.00 -11.03 12.41
N GLY A 733 7.47 -10.93 13.66
CA GLY A 733 8.66 -11.62 14.13
C GLY A 733 9.97 -11.08 13.54
N LEU A 734 10.07 -9.77 13.35
CA LEU A 734 11.27 -9.09 12.83
C LEU A 734 12.27 -8.68 13.92
N ALA A 735 11.86 -8.73 15.19
CA ALA A 735 12.71 -8.64 16.36
C ALA A 735 12.11 -9.45 17.52
N ALA A 736 12.90 -9.71 18.55
CA ALA A 736 12.39 -10.39 19.74
C ALA A 736 11.35 -9.51 20.45
N VAL A 737 11.69 -8.24 20.67
CA VAL A 737 10.83 -7.19 21.22
C VAL A 737 11.19 -5.85 20.60
N THR A 738 10.31 -4.86 20.77
CA THR A 738 10.53 -3.50 20.25
C THR A 738 10.20 -2.44 21.30
N VAL A 739 10.75 -1.22 21.13
CA VAL A 739 10.48 -0.08 22.01
C VAL A 739 9.81 1.04 21.20
N GLY A 740 8.65 1.51 21.67
CA GLY A 740 7.94 2.67 21.11
C GLY A 740 7.93 3.87 22.05
N VAL A 741 7.37 4.98 21.59
CA VAL A 741 7.13 6.20 22.41
C VAL A 741 5.68 6.63 22.27
N GLU A 742 4.97 6.82 23.39
CA GLU A 742 3.56 7.21 23.38
C GLU A 742 3.31 8.65 23.83
N ALA A 743 2.65 9.42 22.95
CA ALA A 743 1.97 10.67 23.25
C ALA A 743 0.57 10.65 22.63
N ASP A 744 -0.30 11.59 23.05
CA ASP A 744 -1.62 11.82 22.45
C ASP A 744 -1.67 13.22 21.87
N ALA A 745 -1.72 13.28 20.55
CA ALA A 745 -1.79 14.52 19.81
C ALA A 745 -3.21 14.76 19.25
N THR A 746 -4.24 14.04 19.71
CA THR A 746 -5.62 14.28 19.23
C THR A 746 -6.20 15.61 19.73
N THR A 747 -6.91 16.33 18.85
CA THR A 747 -7.64 17.55 19.23
C THR A 747 -8.94 17.20 19.95
N THR A 748 -9.38 18.05 20.89
CA THR A 748 -10.47 17.77 21.86
C THR A 748 -11.70 17.08 21.27
N GLY A 749 -12.09 15.96 21.89
CA GLY A 749 -13.40 15.32 21.70
C GLY A 749 -13.56 14.41 20.48
N SER A 750 -12.50 14.16 19.69
CA SER A 750 -12.62 13.33 18.48
C SER A 750 -12.80 11.83 18.75
N GLY A 751 -12.59 11.38 20.00
CA GLY A 751 -12.35 9.97 20.29
C GLY A 751 -11.07 9.48 19.59
N GLY A 752 -10.44 8.44 20.11
CA GLY A 752 -9.37 7.72 19.40
C GLY A 752 -9.92 6.96 18.20
N ASN A 753 -10.43 7.68 17.18
CA ASN A 753 -10.92 7.07 15.96
C ASN A 753 -9.79 6.25 15.31
N ALA A 754 -10.10 4.99 14.99
CA ALA A 754 -9.19 4.12 14.27
C ALA A 754 -8.73 4.81 12.98
N GLY A 755 -7.42 4.84 12.75
CA GLY A 755 -6.79 5.49 11.60
C GLY A 755 -6.31 6.92 11.83
N ASN A 756 -6.60 7.56 12.97
CA ASN A 756 -6.04 8.87 13.28
C ASN A 756 -4.52 8.76 13.56
N PRO A 757 -3.64 9.43 12.77
CA PRO A 757 -2.19 9.36 12.93
C PRO A 757 -1.67 9.92 14.26
N ALA A 758 -2.48 10.74 14.94
CA ALA A 758 -2.15 11.45 16.17
C ALA A 758 -2.64 10.75 17.46
N SER A 759 -3.24 9.56 17.34
CA SER A 759 -3.74 8.76 18.46
C SER A 759 -2.61 8.22 19.37
N PRO A 760 -2.95 7.74 20.58
CA PRO A 760 -2.00 7.08 21.47
C PRO A 760 -1.18 6.00 20.74
N SER A 761 0.12 6.21 20.73
CA SER A 761 1.07 5.63 19.80
C SER A 761 1.68 4.27 20.17
N ILE A 762 1.36 3.65 21.30
CA ILE A 762 1.79 2.29 21.69
C ILE A 762 0.59 1.35 21.82
N VAL A 763 -0.37 1.65 22.70
CA VAL A 763 -1.44 0.69 23.05
C VAL A 763 -2.46 0.50 21.94
N VAL A 764 -2.84 1.58 21.25
CA VAL A 764 -3.77 1.54 20.11
C VAL A 764 -3.16 0.79 18.92
N PRO A 765 -1.91 1.05 18.50
CA PRO A 765 -1.35 0.28 17.40
C PRO A 765 -1.08 -1.18 17.78
N ALA A 766 -0.64 -1.47 19.01
CA ALA A 766 -0.48 -2.86 19.49
C ALA A 766 -1.78 -3.69 19.35
N THR A 767 -2.95 -3.05 19.51
CA THR A 767 -4.25 -3.67 19.25
C THR A 767 -4.40 -4.11 17.80
N ALA A 768 -4.14 -3.22 16.84
CA ALA A 768 -4.26 -3.52 15.42
C ALA A 768 -3.20 -4.52 14.92
N GLY A 769 -2.04 -4.58 15.59
CA GLY A 769 -0.98 -5.54 15.33
C GLY A 769 -1.09 -6.85 16.11
N GLY A 770 -2.13 -7.05 16.92
CA GLY A 770 -2.32 -8.29 17.68
C GLY A 770 -1.17 -8.63 18.62
N VAL A 771 -0.50 -7.62 19.20
CA VAL A 771 0.64 -7.77 20.11
C VAL A 771 0.35 -7.11 21.46
N VAL A 772 1.21 -7.37 22.44
CA VAL A 772 1.18 -6.71 23.74
C VAL A 772 1.93 -5.39 23.64
N GLY A 773 1.28 -4.31 24.06
CA GLY A 773 1.88 -2.97 24.14
C GLY A 773 1.59 -2.36 25.49
N MET A 774 2.60 -1.77 26.13
CA MET A 774 2.42 -1.12 27.42
C MET A 774 2.91 0.33 27.36
N ARG A 775 2.01 1.22 27.77
CA ARG A 775 2.34 2.57 28.21
C ARG A 775 2.55 2.52 29.72
N PRO A 776 3.78 2.69 30.24
CA PRO A 776 4.01 2.75 31.68
C PRO A 776 3.59 4.09 32.28
N THR A 777 3.59 4.19 33.60
CA THR A 777 3.38 5.45 34.32
C THR A 777 4.39 6.50 33.85
N TYR A 778 3.89 7.71 33.59
CA TYR A 778 4.71 8.86 33.17
C TYR A 778 5.83 9.11 34.19
N GLY A 779 7.08 9.17 33.69
CA GLY A 779 8.28 9.39 34.52
C GLY A 779 9.00 8.12 34.97
N LEU A 780 8.54 6.91 34.65
CA LEU A 780 9.28 5.67 34.99
C LEU A 780 10.52 5.43 34.12
N ILE A 781 10.50 5.92 32.88
CA ILE A 781 11.57 5.72 31.89
C ILE A 781 12.05 7.10 31.44
N GLY A 782 13.36 7.29 31.45
CA GLY A 782 14.02 8.51 30.98
C GLY A 782 13.84 8.76 29.50
N ARG A 783 13.63 10.03 29.15
CA ARG A 783 13.35 10.52 27.78
C ARG A 783 14.54 11.27 27.18
N THR A 784 15.70 11.23 27.82
CA THR A 784 16.93 11.78 27.26
C THR A 784 17.31 11.02 25.98
N GLY A 785 17.48 11.76 24.88
CA GLY A 785 17.74 11.19 23.55
C GLY A 785 16.50 10.65 22.84
N VAL A 786 15.30 11.08 23.25
CA VAL A 786 14.05 10.83 22.52
C VAL A 786 13.64 12.14 21.83
N LEU A 787 13.41 12.08 20.51
CA LEU A 787 12.89 13.18 19.71
C LEU A 787 11.45 13.46 20.14
N PRO A 788 11.15 14.65 20.68
CA PRO A 788 9.88 14.91 21.33
C PRO A 788 8.82 15.48 20.39
N VAL A 789 7.55 15.19 20.69
CA VAL A 789 6.36 15.92 20.27
C VAL A 789 5.70 16.69 21.43
N ALA A 790 5.78 16.17 22.66
CA ALA A 790 5.31 16.85 23.86
C ALA A 790 5.89 16.21 25.13
N ARG A 791 6.90 16.84 25.72
CA ARG A 791 7.56 16.32 26.93
C ARG A 791 6.60 16.18 28.11
N SER A 792 5.46 16.89 28.15
CA SER A 792 4.51 16.75 29.26
C SER A 792 3.69 15.45 29.27
N GLN A 793 3.70 14.69 28.17
CA GLN A 793 2.90 13.47 28.01
C GLN A 793 3.69 12.25 27.53
N GLU A 794 4.85 12.46 26.92
CA GLU A 794 5.61 11.38 26.31
C GLU A 794 6.11 10.35 27.29
N THR A 795 5.99 9.08 26.90
CA THR A 795 6.51 7.95 27.68
C THR A 795 6.98 6.85 26.72
N PRO A 796 8.27 6.47 26.76
CA PRO A 796 8.74 5.26 26.08
C PRO A 796 8.08 4.02 26.68
N GLY A 797 7.88 2.97 25.88
CA GLY A 797 7.21 1.77 26.36
C GLY A 797 7.57 0.50 25.57
N PRO A 798 7.51 -0.67 26.22
CA PRO A 798 7.78 -1.96 25.60
C PRO A 798 6.61 -2.44 24.72
N ILE A 799 6.95 -3.07 23.61
CA ILE A 799 6.03 -3.75 22.68
C ILE A 799 6.60 -5.15 22.39
N GLY A 800 5.79 -6.18 22.55
CA GLY A 800 6.22 -7.57 22.37
C GLY A 800 5.04 -8.51 22.12
N ARG A 801 5.31 -9.75 21.75
CA ARG A 801 4.25 -10.73 21.46
C ARG A 801 3.62 -11.32 22.72
N THR A 802 4.32 -11.26 23.85
CA THR A 802 3.85 -11.82 25.12
C THR A 802 4.05 -10.86 26.29
N VAL A 803 3.19 -10.96 27.31
CA VAL A 803 3.30 -10.17 28.55
C VAL A 803 4.64 -10.41 29.27
N PRO A 804 5.17 -11.64 29.38
CA PRO A 804 6.50 -11.87 29.97
C PRO A 804 7.64 -11.17 29.22
N ASP A 805 7.59 -11.14 27.88
CA ASP A 805 8.62 -10.45 27.09
C ASP A 805 8.54 -8.92 27.30
N VAL A 806 7.32 -8.38 27.38
CA VAL A 806 7.06 -6.97 27.68
C VAL A 806 7.51 -6.59 29.09
N ALA A 807 7.24 -7.42 30.10
CA ALA A 807 7.70 -7.23 31.47
C ALA A 807 9.23 -7.27 31.57
N THR A 808 9.86 -8.23 30.88
CA THR A 808 11.33 -8.37 30.82
C THR A 808 11.97 -7.12 30.22
N LEU A 809 11.38 -6.59 29.14
CA LEU A 809 11.85 -5.37 28.50
C LEU A 809 11.64 -4.15 29.42
N LEU A 810 10.48 -4.04 30.08
CA LEU A 810 10.20 -2.93 31.01
C LEU A 810 11.22 -2.86 32.14
N THR A 811 11.56 -3.99 32.76
CA THR A 811 12.58 -4.09 33.81
C THR A 811 13.92 -3.47 33.39
N ALA A 812 14.29 -3.62 32.11
CA ALA A 812 15.54 -3.05 31.60
C ALA A 812 15.46 -1.54 31.31
N LEU A 813 14.27 -1.03 30.98
CA LEU A 813 14.07 0.38 30.62
C LEU A 813 13.93 1.30 31.84
N VAL A 814 13.31 0.82 32.92
CA VAL A 814 12.96 1.64 34.08
C VAL A 814 14.17 2.03 34.92
N GLY A 815 14.17 3.27 35.41
CA GLY A 815 15.13 3.78 36.40
C GLY A 815 15.55 5.22 36.14
N PRO A 816 16.40 5.78 37.01
CA PRO A 816 16.61 7.22 37.07
C PRO A 816 17.30 7.76 35.82
N ASP A 817 16.88 8.95 35.40
CA ASP A 817 17.54 9.75 34.36
C ASP A 817 17.80 11.17 34.88
N PRO A 818 19.05 11.52 35.21
CA PRO A 818 19.37 12.83 35.78
C PRO A 818 19.19 13.99 34.78
N HIS A 819 19.03 13.70 33.49
CA HIS A 819 18.83 14.70 32.44
C HIS A 819 17.35 14.85 32.03
N ASP A 820 16.45 14.16 32.74
CA ASP A 820 15.01 14.19 32.52
C ASP A 820 14.28 14.40 33.85
N ASP A 821 13.65 15.55 34.01
CA ASP A 821 13.00 15.99 35.26
C ASP A 821 11.92 15.02 35.75
N ALA A 822 11.13 14.45 34.83
CA ALA A 822 10.09 13.50 35.19
C ALA A 822 10.63 12.14 35.66
N ALA A 823 11.84 11.76 35.23
CA ALA A 823 12.44 10.46 35.51
C ALA A 823 13.64 10.53 36.46
N ALA A 824 14.00 11.72 36.95
CA ALA A 824 15.12 11.90 37.88
C ALA A 824 14.96 11.07 39.17
N GLY A 825 13.72 10.91 39.65
CA GLY A 825 13.37 10.14 40.85
C GLY A 825 12.98 8.68 40.61
N ALA A 826 12.95 8.22 39.36
CA ALA A 826 12.49 6.87 39.03
C ALA A 826 13.36 5.80 39.69
N GLN A 827 12.73 4.76 40.25
CA GLN A 827 13.44 3.66 40.90
C GLN A 827 13.47 2.44 39.98
N PRO A 828 14.61 1.75 39.83
CA PRO A 828 14.64 0.45 39.14
C PRO A 828 13.66 -0.52 39.80
N ALA A 829 12.93 -1.29 38.97
CA ALA A 829 11.98 -2.29 39.43
C ALA A 829 12.04 -3.53 38.54
N ASP A 830 11.85 -4.71 39.13
CA ASP A 830 11.72 -5.96 38.38
C ASP A 830 10.24 -6.32 38.19
N TYR A 831 9.74 -6.05 36.98
CA TYR A 831 8.36 -6.35 36.59
C TYR A 831 8.12 -7.81 36.27
N THR A 832 9.17 -8.63 36.09
CA THR A 832 9.01 -10.07 35.89
C THR A 832 8.58 -10.78 37.18
N ALA A 833 8.87 -10.20 38.34
CA ALA A 833 8.39 -10.67 39.63
C ALA A 833 6.87 -10.57 39.81
N ALA A 834 6.19 -9.75 38.99
CA ALA A 834 4.74 -9.60 39.01
C ALA A 834 3.99 -10.66 38.18
N LEU A 835 4.70 -11.55 37.47
CA LEU A 835 4.09 -12.56 36.60
C LEU A 835 3.45 -13.70 37.42
N ASP A 836 2.19 -13.49 37.81
CA ASP A 836 1.39 -14.44 38.58
C ASP A 836 0.10 -14.82 37.83
N LYS A 837 -0.11 -16.12 37.60
CA LYS A 837 -1.29 -16.65 36.90
C LYS A 837 -2.57 -16.51 37.73
N THR A 838 -2.46 -16.28 39.03
CA THR A 838 -3.57 -16.17 39.98
C THR A 838 -3.93 -14.72 40.31
N ALA A 839 -3.24 -13.74 39.71
CA ALA A 839 -3.34 -12.33 40.08
C ALA A 839 -4.75 -11.74 39.97
N LEU A 840 -5.60 -12.30 39.08
CA LEU A 840 -7.00 -11.88 38.91
C LEU A 840 -7.96 -12.42 39.98
N ALA A 841 -7.57 -13.46 40.74
CA ALA A 841 -8.43 -14.08 41.73
C ALA A 841 -8.80 -13.09 42.85
N GLY A 842 -10.09 -12.96 43.14
CA GLY A 842 -10.63 -12.06 44.14
C GLY A 842 -10.59 -10.57 43.77
N LYS A 843 -10.14 -10.21 42.56
CA LYS A 843 -10.10 -8.82 42.09
C LYS A 843 -11.44 -8.35 41.57
N ARG A 844 -11.75 -7.08 41.75
CA ARG A 844 -12.92 -6.40 41.19
C ARG A 844 -12.47 -5.66 39.94
N ILE A 845 -12.89 -6.09 38.76
CA ILE A 845 -12.47 -5.49 37.50
C ILE A 845 -13.64 -4.68 36.94
N GLY A 846 -13.45 -3.36 36.82
CA GLY A 846 -14.44 -2.48 36.20
C GLY A 846 -14.49 -2.71 34.70
N VAL A 847 -15.65 -3.00 34.12
CA VAL A 847 -15.80 -3.34 32.70
C VAL A 847 -16.56 -2.25 31.98
N ILE A 848 -15.92 -1.63 30.99
CA ILE A 848 -16.56 -0.69 30.07
C ILE A 848 -16.76 -1.39 28.73
N ALA A 849 -18.02 -1.59 28.35
CA ALA A 849 -18.37 -2.26 27.11
C ALA A 849 -18.04 -1.40 25.86
N PRO A 850 -17.76 -2.02 24.70
CA PRO A 850 -17.58 -1.29 23.45
C PRO A 850 -18.84 -0.50 23.07
N THR A 851 -18.66 0.75 22.68
CA THR A 851 -19.62 1.45 21.83
C THR A 851 -19.49 0.89 20.41
N SER A 852 -20.62 0.62 19.73
CA SER A 852 -20.76 0.00 18.40
C SER A 852 -19.52 0.01 17.48
N GLY A 853 -19.20 -1.12 16.83
CA GLY A 853 -18.18 -1.19 15.75
C GLY A 853 -16.90 -1.96 16.09
N VAL A 854 -16.69 -2.34 17.36
CA VAL A 854 -15.72 -3.39 17.74
C VAL A 854 -16.44 -4.74 17.68
N SER A 855 -15.77 -5.81 17.26
CA SER A 855 -16.34 -7.16 17.36
C SER A 855 -16.69 -7.43 18.83
N VAL A 856 -17.98 -7.41 19.14
CA VAL A 856 -18.51 -7.50 20.51
C VAL A 856 -18.14 -8.85 21.13
N GLN A 857 -18.02 -9.89 20.30
CA GLN A 857 -17.80 -11.25 20.76
C GLN A 857 -16.42 -11.49 21.38
N PRO A 858 -15.27 -11.14 20.76
CA PRO A 858 -13.96 -11.19 21.42
C PRO A 858 -13.91 -10.47 22.77
N PHE A 859 -14.55 -9.29 22.87
CA PHE A 859 -14.60 -8.55 24.13
C PHE A 859 -15.42 -9.29 25.20
N ALA A 860 -16.61 -9.76 24.85
CA ALA A 860 -17.46 -10.54 25.77
C ALA A 860 -16.76 -11.82 26.25
N ASN A 861 -16.06 -12.52 25.35
CA ASN A 861 -15.24 -13.69 25.70
C ASN A 861 -14.13 -13.34 26.69
N ALA A 862 -13.49 -12.18 26.51
CA ALA A 862 -12.45 -11.73 27.41
C ALA A 862 -12.98 -11.42 28.82
N VAL A 863 -14.14 -10.76 28.93
CA VAL A 863 -14.82 -10.51 30.21
C VAL A 863 -15.21 -11.82 30.92
N ALA A 864 -15.76 -12.77 30.16
CA ALA A 864 -16.10 -14.10 30.68
C ALA A 864 -14.86 -14.84 31.19
N LEU A 865 -13.74 -14.78 30.45
CA LEU A 865 -12.49 -15.40 30.85
C LEU A 865 -11.91 -14.78 32.12
N VAL A 866 -11.88 -13.45 32.21
CA VAL A 866 -11.45 -12.74 33.44
C VAL A 866 -12.30 -13.16 34.64
N THR A 867 -13.61 -13.30 34.46
CA THR A 867 -14.53 -13.77 35.51
C THR A 867 -14.22 -15.21 35.92
N SER A 868 -13.95 -16.10 34.95
CA SER A 868 -13.59 -17.49 35.22
C SER A 868 -12.28 -17.67 35.98
N LEU A 869 -11.37 -16.68 35.92
CA LEU A 869 -10.13 -16.62 36.69
C LEU A 869 -10.33 -16.13 38.14
N GLY A 870 -11.57 -15.94 38.58
CA GLY A 870 -11.92 -15.57 39.95
C GLY A 870 -12.05 -14.07 40.19
N ALA A 871 -12.01 -13.24 39.14
CA ALA A 871 -12.32 -11.82 39.25
C ALA A 871 -13.85 -11.58 39.24
N THR A 872 -14.29 -10.54 39.93
CA THR A 872 -15.66 -10.00 39.82
C THR A 872 -15.68 -8.92 38.74
N ALA A 873 -16.37 -9.17 37.62
CA ALA A 873 -16.62 -8.16 36.59
C ALA A 873 -17.70 -7.17 37.07
N VAL A 874 -17.35 -5.90 37.19
CA VAL A 874 -18.24 -4.82 37.65
C VAL A 874 -18.54 -3.91 36.45
N PRO A 875 -19.76 -3.91 35.91
CA PRO A 875 -20.12 -3.01 34.81
C PRO A 875 -19.91 -1.55 35.20
N LEU A 876 -19.22 -0.77 34.37
CA LEU A 876 -19.02 0.66 34.54
C LEU A 876 -19.64 1.43 33.38
N THR A 877 -20.24 2.57 33.70
CA THR A 877 -20.69 3.54 32.69
C THR A 877 -19.61 4.61 32.52
N ALA A 878 -19.00 4.65 31.34
CA ALA A 878 -18.02 5.68 31.01
C ALA A 878 -18.70 7.06 30.94
N PRO A 879 -18.30 8.05 31.77
CA PRO A 879 -18.83 9.39 31.63
C PRO A 879 -18.30 10.07 30.36
N ALA A 880 -18.87 11.23 30.04
CA ALA A 880 -18.39 12.05 28.93
C ALA A 880 -16.90 12.39 29.10
N ARG A 881 -16.12 12.25 28.03
CA ARG A 881 -14.67 12.48 28.06
C ARG A 881 -14.36 13.96 28.38
N PRO A 882 -13.27 14.26 29.11
CA PRO A 882 -12.82 15.62 29.33
C PRO A 882 -12.55 16.35 28.01
N ARG A 883 -12.99 17.62 27.89
CA ARG A 883 -12.83 18.46 26.69
C ARG A 883 -11.73 19.52 26.82
N THR A 884 -10.73 19.28 27.66
CA THR A 884 -9.62 20.21 27.90
C THR A 884 -8.72 20.34 26.66
N PRO A 885 -8.33 21.57 26.25
CA PRO A 885 -7.49 21.80 25.08
C PRO A 885 -6.22 20.94 25.10
N SER A 886 -5.81 20.44 23.93
CA SER A 886 -4.51 19.78 23.81
C SER A 886 -3.38 20.78 23.99
N VAL A 887 -2.26 20.31 24.53
CA VAL A 887 -1.03 21.10 24.70
C VAL A 887 0.07 20.69 23.73
N VAL A 888 -0.10 19.58 23.00
CA VAL A 888 0.96 19.00 22.16
C VAL A 888 1.45 19.98 21.09
N ASP A 889 0.53 20.61 20.36
CA ASP A 889 0.88 21.58 19.31
C ASP A 889 1.69 22.76 19.87
N ARG A 890 1.41 23.16 21.13
CA ARG A 890 2.08 24.28 21.79
C ARG A 890 3.50 23.94 22.26
N GLU A 891 3.75 22.68 22.63
CA GLU A 891 5.06 22.24 23.11
C GLU A 891 6.03 21.89 21.98
N LEU A 892 5.50 21.44 20.84
CA LEU A 892 6.29 20.86 19.75
C LEU A 892 7.49 21.73 19.35
N GLY A 893 7.27 23.01 19.05
CA GLY A 893 8.33 23.93 18.61
C GLY A 893 9.46 24.08 19.63
N ARG A 894 9.10 24.29 20.91
CA ARG A 894 10.04 24.42 22.04
C ARG A 894 10.83 23.13 22.24
N ASP A 895 10.14 21.99 22.28
CA ASP A 895 10.74 20.72 22.66
C ASP A 895 11.64 20.16 21.55
N VAL A 896 11.25 20.30 20.27
CA VAL A 896 12.08 19.94 19.11
C VAL A 896 13.34 20.79 19.07
N ALA A 897 13.23 22.11 19.26
CA ALA A 897 14.40 22.99 19.30
C ALA A 897 15.36 22.61 20.45
N GLY A 898 14.83 22.29 21.64
CA GLY A 898 15.62 21.83 22.77
C GLY A 898 16.36 20.51 22.49
N TYR A 899 15.71 19.55 21.84
CA TYR A 899 16.34 18.29 21.43
C TYR A 899 17.45 18.51 20.37
N LEU A 900 17.15 19.28 19.31
CA LEU A 900 18.07 19.52 18.19
C LEU A 900 19.28 20.42 18.55
N ALA A 901 19.20 21.20 19.64
CA ALA A 901 20.31 22.01 20.12
C ALA A 901 21.58 21.18 20.39
N SER A 902 21.42 19.92 20.82
CA SER A 902 22.53 19.00 21.12
C SER A 902 23.02 18.19 19.89
N HIS A 903 22.26 18.22 18.79
CA HIS A 903 22.51 17.44 17.58
C HIS A 903 23.37 18.19 16.56
N ARG A 904 23.86 17.49 15.52
CA ARG A 904 24.52 18.12 14.36
C ARG A 904 23.63 17.91 13.14
N GLY A 905 23.33 18.98 12.42
CA GLY A 905 22.51 18.96 11.22
C GLY A 905 22.14 20.38 10.78
N PRO A 906 21.68 20.55 9.54
CA PRO A 906 21.23 21.85 9.03
C PRO A 906 19.90 22.29 9.68
N VAL A 907 19.07 21.34 10.11
CA VAL A 907 17.78 21.60 10.77
C VAL A 907 17.99 21.73 12.28
N ARG A 908 17.52 22.83 12.88
CA ARG A 908 17.70 23.16 14.31
C ARG A 908 16.40 23.48 15.05
N SER A 909 15.29 23.62 14.33
CA SER A 909 14.00 24.01 14.88
C SER A 909 12.85 23.42 14.08
N LEU A 910 11.64 23.51 14.62
CA LEU A 910 10.42 23.18 13.88
C LEU A 910 10.24 24.08 12.64
N ALA A 911 10.63 25.36 12.73
CA ALA A 911 10.57 26.29 11.60
C ALA A 911 11.50 25.85 10.45
N ASP A 912 12.67 25.30 10.76
CA ASP A 912 13.58 24.76 9.74
C ASP A 912 12.99 23.53 9.04
N ILE A 913 12.28 22.67 9.77
CA ILE A 913 11.55 21.53 9.19
C ILE A 913 10.46 22.03 8.24
N VAL A 914 9.63 22.98 8.68
CA VAL A 914 8.58 23.60 7.85
C VAL A 914 9.16 24.24 6.59
N ALA A 915 10.27 24.96 6.71
CA ALA A 915 10.96 25.58 5.57
C ALA A 915 11.54 24.53 4.61
N PHE A 916 12.15 23.46 5.15
CA PHE A 916 12.65 22.35 4.36
C PHE A 916 11.52 21.70 3.56
N ASN A 917 10.40 21.38 4.20
CA ASN A 917 9.26 20.73 3.57
C ASN A 917 8.67 21.59 2.45
N ASN A 918 8.54 22.91 2.66
CA ASN A 918 8.10 23.84 1.62
C ASN A 918 9.05 23.86 0.41
N ALA A 919 10.36 23.80 0.65
CA ALA A 919 11.35 23.72 -0.42
C ALA A 919 11.36 22.35 -1.14
N HIS A 920 10.81 21.32 -0.52
CA HIS A 920 10.75 19.93 -1.01
C HIS A 920 9.30 19.43 -1.09
N ALA A 921 8.35 20.28 -1.48
CA ALA A 921 6.91 19.99 -1.39
C ALA A 921 6.49 18.71 -2.13
N ALA A 922 7.11 18.41 -3.28
CA ALA A 922 6.83 17.18 -4.01
C ALA A 922 7.23 15.91 -3.24
N ASP A 923 8.24 16.02 -2.38
CA ASP A 923 8.81 14.92 -1.60
C ASP A 923 8.16 14.75 -0.22
N GLU A 924 7.83 15.85 0.45
CA GLU A 924 7.39 15.86 1.86
C GLU A 924 5.89 16.18 2.04
N LEU A 925 5.25 16.86 1.08
CA LEU A 925 3.91 17.45 1.28
C LEU A 925 2.78 16.72 0.55
N LYS A 926 2.91 15.41 0.29
CA LYS A 926 1.83 14.59 -0.30
C LYS A 926 0.49 14.78 0.41
N PHE A 927 0.52 14.84 1.75
CA PHE A 927 -0.67 15.03 2.60
C PHE A 927 -0.72 16.44 3.24
N GLY A 928 0.17 17.34 2.85
CA GLY A 928 0.35 18.66 3.46
C GLY A 928 0.96 18.62 4.87
N GLN A 929 1.12 19.81 5.47
CA GLN A 929 1.75 19.98 6.79
C GLN A 929 1.04 21.00 7.70
N GLY A 930 -0.26 21.25 7.48
CA GLY A 930 -0.97 22.37 8.11
C GLY A 930 -0.94 22.37 9.64
N ARG A 931 -0.71 21.22 10.28
CA ARG A 931 -0.56 21.15 11.74
C ARG A 931 0.83 21.59 12.21
N LEU A 932 1.89 21.29 11.45
CA LEU A 932 3.22 21.85 11.72
C LEU A 932 3.25 23.35 11.52
N ASP A 933 2.61 23.85 10.45
CA ASP A 933 2.51 25.29 10.21
C ASP A 933 1.84 25.99 11.40
N ALA A 934 0.74 25.43 11.92
CA ALA A 934 0.08 25.97 13.10
C ALA A 934 0.96 25.91 14.37
N ALA A 935 1.66 24.80 14.60
CA ALA A 935 2.54 24.62 15.75
C ALA A 935 3.78 25.53 15.71
N ALA A 936 4.33 25.80 14.52
CA ALA A 936 5.49 26.67 14.33
C ALA A 936 5.20 28.14 14.63
N MET A 937 3.93 28.55 14.62
CA MET A 937 3.50 29.91 14.92
C MET A 937 3.33 30.18 16.43
N ILE A 938 3.47 29.17 17.28
CA ILE A 938 3.23 29.30 18.72
C ILE A 938 4.53 29.70 19.43
N ASP A 939 4.50 30.82 20.13
CA ASP A 939 5.62 31.33 20.92
C ASP A 939 5.36 31.17 22.42
N LEU A 940 5.99 30.18 23.06
CA LEU A 940 5.91 29.98 24.51
C LEU A 940 6.85 30.91 25.32
N SER A 941 7.62 31.78 24.66
CA SER A 941 8.34 32.85 25.36
C SER A 941 7.44 34.03 25.72
N ASP A 942 6.29 34.17 25.02
CA ASP A 942 5.25 35.12 25.38
C ASP A 942 4.58 34.71 26.72
N PRO A 943 4.57 35.59 27.74
CA PRO A 943 4.05 35.24 29.06
C PRO A 943 2.57 34.84 29.08
N ALA A 944 1.73 35.44 28.21
CA ALA A 944 0.30 35.14 28.17
C ALA A 944 0.06 33.75 27.56
N THR A 945 0.75 33.44 26.47
CA THR A 945 0.72 32.14 25.79
C THR A 945 1.25 31.05 26.72
N ALA A 946 2.36 31.30 27.42
CA ALA A 946 2.92 30.39 28.42
C ALA A 946 1.97 30.14 29.60
N ALA A 947 1.31 31.19 30.11
CA ALA A 947 0.32 31.06 31.19
C ALA A 947 -0.90 30.23 30.75
N GLY A 948 -1.42 30.48 29.54
CA GLY A 948 -2.51 29.68 28.97
C GLY A 948 -2.13 28.22 28.75
N TYR A 949 -0.92 27.96 28.25
CA TYR A 949 -0.35 26.61 28.14
C TYR A 949 -0.32 25.89 29.50
N GLN A 950 0.20 26.54 30.54
CA GLN A 950 0.31 25.92 31.87
C GLN A 950 -1.06 25.66 32.51
N ALA A 951 -2.02 26.57 32.31
CA ALA A 951 -3.39 26.39 32.78
C ALA A 951 -4.05 25.17 32.12
N ASP A 952 -3.93 25.03 30.80
CA ASP A 952 -4.49 23.91 30.06
C ASP A 952 -3.79 22.58 30.36
N LEU A 953 -2.46 22.57 30.52
CA LEU A 953 -1.72 21.38 30.94
C LEU A 953 -2.21 20.89 32.32
N THR A 954 -2.31 21.81 33.27
CA THR A 954 -2.75 21.52 34.64
C THR A 954 -4.19 21.02 34.64
N ALA A 955 -5.10 21.73 33.98
CA ALA A 955 -6.51 21.38 33.88
C ALA A 955 -6.72 20.05 33.15
N GLY A 956 -6.01 19.84 32.03
CA GLY A 956 -6.08 18.63 31.24
C GLY A 956 -5.64 17.40 32.02
N ARG A 957 -4.48 17.46 32.67
CA ARG A 957 -3.98 16.37 33.51
C ARG A 957 -4.91 16.10 34.70
N ALA A 958 -5.38 17.15 35.39
CA ALA A 958 -6.30 17.00 36.52
C ALA A 958 -7.63 16.36 36.10
N ALA A 959 -8.22 16.82 35.00
CA ALA A 959 -9.48 16.27 34.50
C ALA A 959 -9.35 14.82 34.03
N SER A 960 -8.24 14.47 33.35
CA SER A 960 -7.99 13.10 32.93
C SER A 960 -7.72 12.13 34.08
N ARG A 961 -6.99 12.58 35.11
CA ARG A 961 -6.81 11.80 36.35
C ARG A 961 -8.13 11.58 37.06
N ALA A 962 -8.89 12.67 37.30
CA ALA A 962 -10.20 12.59 37.93
C ALA A 962 -11.16 11.65 37.16
N TYR A 963 -11.12 11.66 35.82
CA TYR A 963 -11.90 10.73 35.00
C TYR A 963 -11.61 9.27 35.34
N ILE A 964 -10.35 8.87 35.33
CA ILE A 964 -9.93 7.48 35.58
C ILE A 964 -10.11 7.12 37.06
N ASP A 965 -9.71 8.01 37.97
CA ASP A 965 -9.78 7.79 39.41
C ASP A 965 -11.24 7.67 39.88
N ASN A 966 -12.18 8.43 39.30
CA ASN A 966 -13.61 8.29 39.60
C ASN A 966 -14.19 6.96 39.10
N LEU A 967 -13.75 6.49 37.93
CA LEU A 967 -14.13 5.16 37.42
C LEU A 967 -13.57 4.05 38.31
N LEU A 968 -12.33 4.17 38.78
CA LEU A 968 -11.71 3.24 39.72
C LEU A 968 -12.40 3.28 41.10
N ALA A 969 -12.79 4.47 41.58
CA ALA A 969 -13.51 4.63 42.85
C ALA A 969 -14.94 4.09 42.82
N ASN A 970 -15.56 4.08 41.63
CA ASN A 970 -16.88 3.49 41.35
C ASN A 970 -17.93 3.83 42.44
N GLY A 971 -18.13 5.12 42.70
CA GLY A 971 -19.14 5.60 43.65
C GLY A 971 -18.95 5.11 45.10
N GLY A 972 -17.72 4.78 45.50
CA GLY A 972 -17.40 4.25 46.84
C GLY A 972 -17.30 2.72 46.90
N ALA A 973 -17.47 2.02 45.78
CA ALA A 973 -17.31 0.57 45.66
C ALA A 973 -16.15 0.22 44.71
N PRO A 974 -14.89 0.51 45.11
CA PRO A 974 -13.75 0.58 44.21
C PRO A 974 -13.49 -0.71 43.43
N VAL A 975 -12.88 -0.56 42.26
CA VAL A 975 -12.39 -1.63 41.40
C VAL A 975 -10.85 -1.55 41.30
N ASP A 976 -10.21 -2.69 41.14
CA ASP A 976 -8.75 -2.83 41.11
C ASP A 976 -8.12 -2.31 39.82
N ALA A 977 -8.83 -2.42 38.69
CA ALA A 977 -8.43 -1.96 37.37
C ALA A 977 -9.67 -1.83 36.46
N ILE A 978 -9.53 -1.10 35.36
CA ILE A 978 -10.55 -0.97 34.32
C ILE A 978 -10.16 -1.84 33.13
N LEU A 979 -11.07 -2.70 32.70
CA LEU A 979 -11.03 -3.51 31.49
C LEU A 979 -11.92 -2.86 30.43
N SER A 980 -11.36 -2.58 29.25
CA SER A 980 -12.11 -1.99 28.12
C SER A 980 -11.49 -2.38 26.78
N PRO A 981 -12.22 -2.26 25.65
CA PRO A 981 -11.58 -2.23 24.34
C PRO A 981 -10.48 -1.16 24.33
N THR A 982 -9.29 -1.46 23.83
CA THR A 982 -8.09 -0.62 24.07
C THR A 982 -8.27 0.87 23.67
N ALA A 983 -8.99 1.16 22.58
CA ALA A 983 -9.18 2.52 22.10
C ALA A 983 -10.24 3.34 22.90
N THR A 984 -10.88 2.77 23.93
CA THR A 984 -12.05 3.39 24.58
C THR A 984 -11.75 4.74 25.22
N PHE A 985 -10.58 4.91 25.84
CA PHE A 985 -10.13 6.21 26.41
C PHE A 985 -8.60 6.24 26.58
N ALA A 986 -7.86 5.60 25.67
CA ALA A 986 -6.40 5.58 25.68
C ALA A 986 -5.78 6.98 25.75
N GLU A 987 -6.41 7.96 25.12
CA GLU A 987 -5.98 9.36 25.16
C GLU A 987 -6.15 10.00 26.54
N VAL A 988 -7.17 9.60 27.30
CA VAL A 988 -7.36 10.04 28.69
C VAL A 988 -6.28 9.47 29.58
N GLY A 989 -5.95 8.18 29.42
CA GLY A 989 -4.83 7.53 30.11
C GLY A 989 -3.49 8.20 29.82
N THR A 990 -3.29 8.57 28.55
CA THR A 990 -2.11 9.29 28.11
C THR A 990 -1.93 10.64 28.81
N ARG A 991 -2.97 11.48 28.80
CA ARG A 991 -2.97 12.80 29.45
C ARG A 991 -2.86 12.72 30.97
N ALA A 992 -3.43 11.68 31.60
CA ALA A 992 -3.32 11.45 33.03
C ALA A 992 -1.89 11.08 33.46
N GLY A 993 -1.12 10.47 32.55
CA GLY A 993 0.17 9.86 32.83
C GLY A 993 0.07 8.49 33.50
N TYR A 994 -1.06 7.81 33.33
CA TYR A 994 -1.36 6.53 33.98
C TYR A 994 -1.03 5.33 33.08
N PRO A 995 -0.72 4.17 33.68
CA PRO A 995 -0.28 3.00 32.93
C PRO A 995 -1.46 2.30 32.25
N GLN A 996 -1.19 1.79 31.04
CA GLN A 996 -2.12 1.00 30.24
C GLN A 996 -1.37 -0.15 29.56
N ILE A 997 -1.94 -1.35 29.62
CA ILE A 997 -1.40 -2.52 28.92
C ILE A 997 -2.49 -3.14 28.03
N SER A 998 -2.19 -3.24 26.74
CA SER A 998 -3.05 -3.89 25.74
C SER A 998 -2.63 -5.34 25.57
N VAL A 999 -3.60 -6.27 25.52
CA VAL A 999 -3.38 -7.70 25.27
C VAL A 999 -4.39 -8.25 24.24
N PRO A 1000 -3.96 -9.15 23.33
CA PRO A 1000 -4.86 -9.74 22.32
C PRO A 1000 -6.06 -10.48 22.94
N ALA A 1001 -7.25 -10.26 22.37
CA ALA A 1001 -8.52 -10.81 22.84
C ALA A 1001 -9.27 -11.65 21.79
N GLY A 1002 -8.91 -11.52 20.51
CA GLY A 1002 -9.41 -12.39 19.45
C GLY A 1002 -9.18 -11.78 18.08
N TYR A 1003 -9.98 -12.21 17.12
CA TYR A 1003 -9.98 -11.67 15.77
C TYR A 1003 -11.41 -11.35 15.33
N ASP A 1004 -11.55 -10.31 14.52
CA ASP A 1004 -12.80 -10.04 13.80
C ASP A 1004 -13.10 -11.19 12.81
N PRO A 1005 -14.30 -11.78 12.81
CA PRO A 1005 -14.62 -12.94 11.98
C PRO A 1005 -14.68 -12.65 10.48
N THR A 1006 -14.85 -11.38 10.05
CA THR A 1006 -15.05 -11.03 8.64
C THR A 1006 -13.74 -10.67 7.95
N ARG A 1007 -12.85 -9.94 8.61
CA ARG A 1007 -11.58 -9.47 8.04
C ARG A 1007 -10.35 -10.10 8.69
N ARG A 1008 -10.55 -10.94 9.71
CA ARG A 1008 -9.50 -11.61 10.48
C ARG A 1008 -8.48 -10.62 11.07
N ARG A 1009 -8.97 -9.45 11.48
CA ARG A 1009 -8.15 -8.40 12.11
C ARG A 1009 -8.04 -8.64 13.61
N PRO A 1010 -6.86 -8.44 14.22
CA PRO A 1010 -6.73 -8.57 15.66
C PRO A 1010 -7.65 -7.61 16.43
N VAL A 1011 -8.20 -8.11 17.53
CA VAL A 1011 -8.95 -7.36 18.52
C VAL A 1011 -8.24 -7.51 19.86
N ALA A 1012 -8.12 -6.43 20.63
CA ALA A 1012 -7.46 -6.43 21.93
C ALA A 1012 -8.31 -5.74 23.00
N ILE A 1013 -8.02 -6.11 24.24
CA ILE A 1013 -8.50 -5.44 25.44
C ILE A 1013 -7.33 -4.72 26.11
N SER A 1014 -7.64 -3.74 26.95
CA SER A 1014 -6.66 -3.11 27.81
C SER A 1014 -7.06 -3.17 29.27
N PHE A 1015 -6.05 -3.30 30.14
CA PHE A 1015 -6.16 -2.99 31.55
C PHE A 1015 -5.59 -1.59 31.80
N THR A 1016 -6.37 -0.73 32.45
CA THR A 1016 -5.96 0.61 32.88
C THR A 1016 -6.03 0.74 34.40
N GLY A 1017 -5.03 1.38 35.00
CA GLY A 1017 -4.94 1.65 36.44
C GLY A 1017 -4.62 3.11 36.74
N THR A 1018 -4.34 3.41 38.00
CA THR A 1018 -3.82 4.72 38.43
C THR A 1018 -2.29 4.74 38.38
N GLY A 1019 -1.67 5.89 38.64
CA GLY A 1019 -0.21 6.04 38.61
C GLY A 1019 0.50 5.08 39.56
N GLY A 1020 1.49 4.34 39.06
CA GLY A 1020 2.26 3.35 39.82
C GLY A 1020 1.69 1.92 39.78
N ASP A 1021 0.54 1.70 39.14
CA ASP A 1021 -0.08 0.37 39.02
C ASP A 1021 0.61 -0.57 38.02
N ASP A 1022 1.73 -0.17 37.42
CA ASP A 1022 2.43 -0.88 36.34
C ASP A 1022 2.59 -2.40 36.59
N ALA A 1023 3.11 -2.77 37.77
CA ALA A 1023 3.31 -4.18 38.15
C ALA A 1023 1.97 -4.93 38.31
N LYS A 1024 0.96 -4.26 38.89
CA LYS A 1024 -0.39 -4.81 39.06
C LYS A 1024 -1.04 -5.11 37.71
N LEU A 1025 -0.94 -4.17 36.76
CA LEU A 1025 -1.53 -4.34 35.43
C LEU A 1025 -0.80 -5.44 34.64
N ILE A 1026 0.52 -5.55 34.76
CA ILE A 1026 1.29 -6.66 34.18
C ILE A 1026 0.82 -8.01 34.74
N ALA A 1027 0.60 -8.11 36.05
CA ALA A 1027 0.10 -9.33 36.68
C ALA A 1027 -1.28 -9.74 36.13
N TYR A 1028 -2.21 -8.78 36.01
CA TYR A 1028 -3.56 -9.03 35.48
C TYR A 1028 -3.54 -9.43 34.00
N ALA A 1029 -2.76 -8.71 33.20
CA ALA A 1029 -2.56 -9.01 31.78
C ALA A 1029 -1.93 -10.40 31.59
N TYR A 1030 -0.96 -10.78 32.42
CA TYR A 1030 -0.33 -12.09 32.38
C TYR A 1030 -1.31 -13.22 32.74
N ALA A 1031 -2.06 -13.08 33.84
CA ALA A 1031 -3.08 -14.06 34.22
C ALA A 1031 -4.10 -14.29 33.09
N TYR A 1032 -4.57 -13.20 32.47
CA TYR A 1032 -5.44 -13.27 31.30
C TYR A 1032 -4.76 -13.96 30.11
N GLU A 1033 -3.59 -13.49 29.67
CA GLU A 1033 -2.88 -14.02 28.50
C GLU A 1033 -2.63 -15.53 28.62
N ARG A 1034 -2.21 -15.98 29.81
CA ARG A 1034 -1.90 -17.39 30.06
C ARG A 1034 -3.13 -18.29 29.96
N ALA A 1035 -4.30 -17.77 30.28
CA ALA A 1035 -5.56 -18.50 30.14
C ALA A 1035 -6.13 -18.39 28.72
N ALA A 1036 -5.94 -17.24 28.05
CA ALA A 1036 -6.57 -16.94 26.76
C ALA A 1036 -5.86 -17.61 25.57
N GLN A 1037 -4.52 -17.61 25.55
CA GLN A 1037 -3.69 -18.17 24.47
C GLN A 1037 -4.11 -17.75 23.04
N ILE A 1038 -4.53 -16.50 22.87
CA ILE A 1038 -5.17 -15.98 21.64
C ILE A 1038 -4.19 -15.68 20.50
N HIS A 1039 -2.95 -15.28 20.81
CA HIS A 1039 -2.01 -14.79 19.81
C HIS A 1039 -1.72 -15.86 18.74
N GLN A 1040 -1.96 -15.51 17.48
CA GLN A 1040 -1.66 -16.33 16.31
C GLN A 1040 -0.83 -15.51 15.34
N PRO A 1041 0.25 -16.07 14.75
CA PRO A 1041 1.05 -15.35 13.78
C PRO A 1041 0.23 -14.82 12.59
N PRO A 1042 0.62 -13.66 12.01
CA PRO A 1042 0.01 -13.15 10.78
C PRO A 1042 -0.02 -14.18 9.64
N SER A 1043 1.03 -15.00 9.52
CA SER A 1043 1.13 -16.05 8.50
C SER A 1043 0.13 -17.20 8.66
N VAL A 1044 -0.47 -17.35 9.84
CA VAL A 1044 -1.51 -18.36 10.10
C VAL A 1044 -2.89 -17.76 9.86
N ILE A 1045 -3.10 -16.50 10.26
CA ILE A 1045 -4.39 -15.83 10.15
C ILE A 1045 -4.71 -15.44 8.70
N ASN A 1046 -3.69 -15.05 7.92
CA ASN A 1046 -3.81 -14.59 6.55
C ASN A 1046 -2.73 -15.19 5.64
N PRO A 1047 -2.71 -16.52 5.47
CA PRO A 1047 -1.62 -17.24 4.79
C PRO A 1047 -1.36 -16.76 3.36
N GLN A 1048 -2.39 -16.27 2.66
CA GLN A 1048 -2.29 -15.75 1.29
C GLN A 1048 -1.28 -14.62 1.11
N THR A 1049 -1.06 -13.81 2.15
CA THR A 1049 -0.08 -12.70 2.13
C THR A 1049 1.35 -13.20 2.35
N TRP A 1050 1.51 -14.45 2.77
CA TRP A 1050 2.77 -15.03 3.25
C TRP A 1050 3.22 -16.26 2.45
N HIS A 1051 2.44 -16.74 1.46
CA HIS A 1051 2.77 -17.93 0.66
C HIS A 1051 4.16 -17.88 0.00
N CYS A 1052 4.64 -16.69 -0.36
CA CYS A 1052 5.93 -16.48 -1.04
C CYS A 1052 7.06 -16.00 -0.12
N VAL A 1053 6.86 -15.98 1.19
CA VAL A 1053 7.93 -15.74 2.16
C VAL A 1053 8.59 -17.08 2.45
N ALA A 1054 9.91 -17.19 2.21
CA ALA A 1054 10.65 -18.42 2.49
C ALA A 1054 10.28 -18.98 3.88
N PRO A 1055 9.79 -20.22 3.96
CA PRO A 1055 9.35 -20.77 5.21
C PRO A 1055 10.54 -21.06 6.10
N ILE A 1056 10.48 -20.58 7.34
CA ILE A 1056 11.09 -21.34 8.44
C ILE A 1056 10.10 -22.42 8.93
N VAL A 1057 8.79 -22.41 8.56
CA VAL A 1057 7.82 -23.47 8.97
C VAL A 1057 6.60 -23.70 8.04
N TYR A 1058 6.68 -23.59 6.72
CA TYR A 1058 5.60 -24.03 5.82
C TYR A 1058 6.19 -24.78 4.62
N VAL A 1059 5.45 -25.71 4.04
CA VAL A 1059 5.91 -26.41 2.82
C VAL A 1059 6.15 -25.35 1.74
N PRO A 1060 7.32 -25.33 1.07
CA PRO A 1060 7.59 -24.33 0.06
C PRO A 1060 6.61 -24.51 -1.10
N ARG A 1061 5.61 -23.64 -1.22
CA ARG A 1061 5.04 -23.34 -2.53
C ARG A 1061 6.13 -22.58 -3.27
N THR A 1062 6.57 -23.13 -4.39
CA THR A 1062 7.64 -22.54 -5.21
C THR A 1062 7.14 -21.21 -5.78
N CYS A 1063 7.37 -20.12 -5.07
CA CYS A 1063 7.25 -18.78 -5.62
C CYS A 1063 8.55 -18.43 -6.33
N GLY A 1064 8.75 -19.02 -7.51
CA GLY A 1064 9.59 -18.40 -8.53
C GLY A 1064 8.80 -17.27 -9.20
N PRO A 1065 9.46 -16.22 -9.72
CA PRO A 1065 8.88 -15.39 -10.76
C PRO A 1065 8.41 -16.25 -11.95
#